data_AF-A0A8C3IQ90-F1
#
_entry.id   AF-A0A8C3IQ90-F1
#
_cell.length_a   1.000
_cell.length_b   1.000
_cell.length_c   1.000
_cell.angle_alpha   90.00
_cell.angle_beta   90.00
_cell.angle_gamma   90.00
#
_symmetry.space_group_name_H-M   'P 1'
#
loop_
_entity.id
_entity.type
_entity.pdbx_description
1 polymer ?
#
loop_
_entity_poly.entity_id
_entity_poly.type
_entity_poly.pdbx_seq_one_letter_code
_entity_poly.pdbx_strand_id
1 'polypeptide(L)'
;MPEPDTRMDVGRWASASYRVRQPGPPDPPPERRKRSFFSKFCRCCKCCAGPRDDTDWGPAPGEVPGSRPAQPVIRGEGVSPGVGGVPHAGIDGAWAGGLTTGPGGGYPAEGLTPCLSPSPGPTPQVSKATHILVPVGAPLPGLGWAAEETDSTDDSLSLRVSTSPTAVIGKYRFSVKTRSRAGEYQMPFDPHNEIYILFNPWCREDAVYLPQDDWLEEYVLNESGRIYYGTESQIGERTWNYGQFDRGLLDACLYILDRRGMPHSGRGDPISVSRVVSAMVNSLDDNGVLVGNWTGDYSRGTNPSAWVGSVDILRQYHRTGYPVLYGQCWVFAGVVTTVLRCFGIATRTVTNYNSAHDTDVSLTMDIYFDENMKPLERLNADSVWNFHVWNDCWMTRPDLPSGYDGWQVVDATPQETSSGEWGAIKNGLVYLKYDAPFIFAEVNSDKVYWQRQADGTYKIVYVEEKAIGHLISTKAVGSHERHDVTDIYKHPEGTRQALGVGSARGAGPLAHANKEWGEDVSLSVETSEAVMGQDVSVQVALNNRGSSSRSVALTLHLAPMFYTGVTGSTFKQESRQVEIPAGGAQSVRMVVSYAEYQPHLVDQAALMLSVSGKVAQTGQVLAKQHSFRLRTPDLTLTVLGPAVVGKETQVQVVFKNPLPQTLKSAVFHMEGSGVSSPKATNIGTIGGHQTISFRQTFVPLRAGRRQLVASLDSPQLSQVHGVVTVDVAPAAGSQGRRPLGGWAPWRRRGGTWGSLLPPPTSGAAPGNGIIGENSGIPWLCPLCPEGQS
;
A
#
# COMPACT_ATOMS: atom_id res chain seq x y z
N MET A 1 6.55 28.04 42.00
CA MET A 1 5.99 27.47 40.76
C MET A 1 6.56 28.27 39.59
N PRO A 2 7.31 27.64 38.68
CA PRO A 2 7.53 28.19 37.34
C PRO A 2 6.65 27.44 36.32
N GLU A 3 6.10 28.19 35.39
CA GLU A 3 5.29 27.71 34.25
C GLU A 3 6.09 26.74 33.36
N PRO A 4 5.43 25.73 32.75
CA PRO A 4 6.09 24.87 31.76
C PRO A 4 6.22 25.58 30.41
N ASP A 5 7.45 25.56 29.89
CA ASP A 5 7.88 26.05 28.58
C ASP A 5 7.19 25.28 27.44
N THR A 6 6.45 25.99 26.57
CA THR A 6 5.64 25.44 25.47
C THR A 6 6.42 25.28 24.16
N ARG A 7 7.72 24.96 24.21
CA ARG A 7 8.54 24.68 23.02
C ARG A 7 9.07 23.25 23.04
N MET A 8 8.16 22.27 22.86
CA MET A 8 8.53 21.01 22.21
C MET A 8 8.42 21.24 20.70
N ASP A 9 9.58 21.44 20.08
CA ASP A 9 9.74 21.76 18.67
C ASP A 9 9.51 20.49 17.83
N VAL A 10 8.26 20.28 17.39
CA VAL A 10 7.88 19.22 16.44
C VAL A 10 8.25 19.70 15.03
N GLY A 11 9.56 19.79 14.78
CA GLY A 11 10.14 20.23 13.52
C GLY A 11 9.58 19.39 12.35
N ARG A 12 8.95 20.07 11.40
CA ARG A 12 8.32 19.59 10.14
C ARG A 12 6.83 19.20 10.19
N TRP A 13 6.20 18.92 11.33
CA TRP A 13 4.76 18.54 11.36
C TRP A 13 3.82 19.48 12.14
N ALA A 14 4.33 20.45 12.91
CA ALA A 14 3.48 21.42 13.63
C ALA A 14 2.99 22.62 12.79
N SER A 15 3.55 22.86 11.59
CA SER A 15 3.22 24.03 10.77
C SER A 15 2.03 23.85 9.82
N ALA A 16 1.39 22.68 9.78
CA ALA A 16 0.16 22.44 9.03
C ALA A 16 -1.11 22.86 9.81
N SER A 17 -1.06 23.97 10.54
CA SER A 17 -2.24 24.54 11.20
C SER A 17 -3.03 25.43 10.23
N TYR A 18 -4.17 24.93 9.78
CA TYR A 18 -5.16 25.62 8.94
C TYR A 18 -5.65 26.94 9.57
N ARG A 19 -5.37 28.09 8.93
CA ARG A 19 -6.09 29.35 9.16
C ARG A 19 -7.17 29.52 8.09
N VAL A 20 -8.43 29.52 8.51
CA VAL A 20 -9.57 29.98 7.69
C VAL A 20 -9.36 31.45 7.34
N ARG A 21 -9.11 31.79 6.07
CA ARG A 21 -9.18 33.17 5.59
C ARG A 21 -10.64 33.57 5.40
N GLN A 22 -11.11 34.54 6.17
CA GLN A 22 -12.29 35.33 5.79
C GLN A 22 -11.90 36.34 4.69
N PRO A 23 -12.81 36.69 3.77
CA PRO A 23 -12.49 37.54 2.63
C PRO A 23 -12.31 39.01 3.07
N GLY A 24 -11.10 39.54 2.88
CA GLY A 24 -10.81 40.99 2.92
C GLY A 24 -10.92 41.62 1.52
N PRO A 25 -11.03 42.96 1.43
CA PRO A 25 -11.24 43.68 0.17
C PRO A 25 -10.00 43.65 -0.75
N PRO A 26 -10.15 43.89 -2.06
CA PRO A 26 -9.09 43.70 -3.05
C PRO A 26 -7.98 44.78 -2.97
N ASP A 27 -6.73 44.34 -3.09
CA ASP A 27 -5.53 45.20 -3.13
C ASP A 27 -5.30 45.86 -4.52
N PRO A 28 -4.67 47.04 -4.57
CA PRO A 28 -4.39 47.79 -5.81
C PRO A 28 -3.17 47.26 -6.60
N PRO A 29 -3.02 47.62 -7.90
CA PRO A 29 -2.04 47.01 -8.80
C PRO A 29 -0.58 47.46 -8.54
N PRO A 30 0.43 46.64 -8.93
CA PRO A 30 1.82 46.84 -8.52
C PRO A 30 2.60 47.84 -9.40
N GLU A 31 3.39 48.70 -8.74
CA GLU A 31 4.38 49.58 -9.37
C GLU A 31 5.70 48.85 -9.72
N ARG A 32 6.30 49.23 -10.85
CA ARG A 32 7.61 48.76 -11.34
C ARG A 32 8.78 49.38 -10.56
N ARG A 33 9.71 48.56 -10.04
CA ARG A 33 11.09 49.00 -9.72
C ARG A 33 12.21 48.05 -10.19
N LYS A 34 13.01 48.65 -11.08
CA LYS A 34 14.43 48.54 -11.48
C LYS A 34 15.31 47.35 -11.04
N ARG A 35 15.95 46.75 -12.07
CA ARG A 35 17.13 45.86 -12.00
C ARG A 35 18.42 46.65 -11.75
N SER A 36 19.33 46.08 -10.95
CA SER A 36 20.74 46.48 -10.77
C SER A 36 21.59 45.21 -10.88
N PHE A 37 22.36 45.05 -11.96
CA PHE A 37 23.81 45.37 -12.09
C PHE A 37 24.73 44.30 -11.47
N PHE A 38 24.76 43.10 -12.03
CA PHE A 38 25.95 42.21 -12.08
C PHE A 38 25.70 41.08 -13.10
N SER A 39 25.72 41.42 -14.38
CA SER A 39 25.77 40.42 -15.47
C SER A 39 26.60 40.96 -16.63
N LYS A 40 27.92 40.82 -16.53
CA LYS A 40 28.85 40.90 -17.67
C LYS A 40 30.13 40.22 -17.21
N PHE A 41 30.33 38.96 -17.58
CA PHE A 41 31.52 38.46 -18.26
C PHE A 41 31.37 36.96 -18.57
N CYS A 42 31.97 36.57 -19.70
CA CYS A 42 32.14 35.21 -20.23
C CYS A 42 30.94 34.52 -20.91
N ARG A 43 30.68 34.98 -22.16
CA ARG A 43 30.47 34.07 -23.29
C ARG A 43 31.84 33.46 -23.66
N CYS A 44 31.94 32.14 -23.71
CA CYS A 44 32.68 31.36 -24.73
C CYS A 44 32.87 29.91 -24.25
N CYS A 45 31.95 29.02 -24.64
CA CYS A 45 32.21 27.69 -25.22
C CYS A 45 30.89 26.94 -25.39
N LYS A 46 30.45 26.80 -26.66
CA LYS A 46 29.46 25.82 -27.09
C LYS A 46 30.13 24.44 -27.04
N CYS A 47 29.79 23.59 -26.07
CA CYS A 47 30.00 22.13 -26.15
C CYS A 47 29.20 21.30 -25.12
N CYS A 48 28.46 21.88 -24.16
CA CYS A 48 27.79 21.09 -23.10
C CYS A 48 26.32 21.51 -22.85
N ALA A 49 25.47 21.49 -23.88
CA ALA A 49 24.02 21.66 -23.70
C ALA A 49 23.27 20.52 -24.40
N GLY A 50 23.08 19.41 -23.68
CA GLY A 50 21.99 18.48 -23.98
C GLY A 50 20.65 19.10 -23.56
N PRO A 51 19.53 18.75 -24.21
CA PRO A 51 18.24 19.34 -23.89
C PRO A 51 17.82 18.96 -22.47
N ARG A 52 17.63 19.98 -21.62
CA ARG A 52 16.87 19.85 -20.38
C ARG A 52 15.40 19.79 -20.76
N ASP A 53 14.83 18.59 -20.79
CA ASP A 53 13.38 18.38 -20.75
C ASP A 53 12.92 18.46 -19.29
N ASP A 54 12.88 19.69 -18.76
CA ASP A 54 12.16 20.04 -17.54
C ASP A 54 10.88 20.80 -17.92
N THR A 55 10.01 20.15 -18.69
CA THR A 55 8.64 20.63 -18.93
C THR A 55 7.63 19.63 -18.38
N ASP A 56 7.68 19.42 -17.07
CA ASP A 56 6.55 18.86 -16.34
C ASP A 56 5.43 19.93 -16.26
N TRP A 57 4.53 19.83 -17.22
CA TRP A 57 3.13 20.30 -17.23
C TRP A 57 2.79 21.59 -16.46
N GLY A 58 3.31 22.73 -16.92
CA GLY A 58 2.66 24.02 -16.71
C GLY A 58 1.49 24.20 -17.71
N PRO A 59 0.37 24.85 -17.33
CA PRO A 59 -0.69 25.16 -18.29
C PRO A 59 -0.15 26.07 -19.39
N ALA A 60 -0.59 25.85 -20.63
CA ALA A 60 -0.27 26.74 -21.74
C ALA A 60 -0.78 28.17 -21.43
N PRO A 61 -0.08 29.24 -21.87
CA PRO A 61 -0.50 30.60 -21.57
C PRO A 61 -1.88 30.88 -22.18
N GLY A 62 -2.94 30.96 -21.37
CA GLY A 62 -4.28 31.32 -21.80
C GLY A 62 -5.46 30.58 -21.16
N GLU A 63 -5.23 29.54 -20.36
CA GLU A 63 -6.33 28.82 -19.68
C GLU A 63 -6.47 29.27 -18.23
N VAL A 64 -7.65 29.79 -17.87
CA VAL A 64 -8.06 30.06 -16.48
C VAL A 64 -9.11 29.02 -16.10
N PRO A 65 -8.78 28.00 -15.29
CA PRO A 65 -9.78 27.13 -14.67
C PRO A 65 -10.14 27.68 -13.28
N GLY A 66 -11.42 28.01 -13.07
CA GLY A 66 -11.91 28.37 -11.73
C GLY A 66 -12.96 29.47 -11.70
N SER A 67 -14.16 29.20 -12.21
CA SER A 67 -15.40 29.80 -11.69
C SER A 67 -16.61 29.10 -12.29
N ARG A 68 -17.02 27.99 -11.67
CA ARG A 68 -18.43 27.58 -11.76
C ARG A 68 -18.91 27.23 -10.36
N PRO A 69 -19.94 27.92 -9.83
CA PRO A 69 -20.53 27.54 -8.56
C PRO A 69 -21.17 26.15 -8.70
N ALA A 70 -20.99 25.32 -7.68
CA ALA A 70 -21.60 24.01 -7.58
C ALA A 70 -23.13 24.15 -7.68
N GLN A 71 -23.75 23.46 -8.64
CA GLN A 71 -25.20 23.32 -8.65
C GLN A 71 -25.62 22.13 -7.78
N PRO A 72 -26.74 22.24 -7.04
CA PRO A 72 -27.22 21.18 -6.18
C PRO A 72 -27.72 20.00 -7.01
N VAL A 73 -27.18 18.80 -6.73
CA VAL A 73 -27.68 17.54 -7.28
C VAL A 73 -29.03 17.22 -6.63
N ILE A 74 -30.10 17.35 -7.41
CA ILE A 74 -31.44 16.90 -7.01
C ILE A 74 -31.50 15.38 -7.11
N ARG A 75 -31.88 14.73 -6.00
CA ARG A 75 -32.09 13.28 -5.89
C ARG A 75 -33.25 12.83 -6.79
N GLY A 76 -33.00 11.82 -7.63
CA GLY A 76 -34.04 10.91 -8.10
C GLY A 76 -34.02 9.66 -7.23
N GLU A 77 -35.04 9.46 -6.41
CA GLU A 77 -35.29 8.18 -5.76
C GLU A 77 -35.97 7.22 -6.75
N GLY A 78 -35.51 5.96 -6.74
CA GLY A 78 -36.28 4.81 -7.19
C GLY A 78 -36.05 4.35 -8.62
N VAL A 79 -35.06 3.45 -8.85
CA VAL A 79 -35.16 2.38 -9.86
C VAL A 79 -34.32 1.17 -9.40
N SER A 80 -34.96 0.00 -9.33
CA SER A 80 -34.34 -1.30 -9.06
C SER A 80 -33.35 -1.71 -10.16
N PRO A 81 -32.14 -2.20 -9.87
CA PRO A 81 -31.28 -2.74 -10.90
C PRO A 81 -31.83 -4.09 -11.37
N GLY A 82 -32.13 -4.19 -12.66
CA GLY A 82 -32.24 -5.47 -13.34
C GLY A 82 -30.94 -6.25 -13.17
N VAL A 83 -31.07 -7.57 -13.08
CA VAL A 83 -30.02 -8.55 -12.79
C VAL A 83 -28.89 -8.43 -13.84
N GLY A 84 -27.90 -7.58 -13.56
CA GLY A 84 -26.57 -7.61 -14.17
C GLY A 84 -25.75 -8.71 -13.50
N GLY A 85 -25.09 -9.52 -14.31
CA GLY A 85 -24.37 -10.72 -13.89
C GLY A 85 -23.39 -10.50 -12.74
N VAL A 86 -23.19 -11.56 -11.96
CA VAL A 86 -22.13 -11.68 -10.95
C VAL A 86 -20.79 -11.29 -11.61
N PRO A 87 -19.94 -10.45 -10.97
CA PRO A 87 -18.63 -10.11 -11.50
C PRO A 87 -17.70 -11.32 -11.30
N HIS A 88 -17.85 -12.33 -12.16
CA HIS A 88 -16.76 -13.24 -12.47
C HIS A 88 -15.96 -12.59 -13.58
N ALA A 89 -14.63 -12.67 -13.47
CA ALA A 89 -13.64 -12.14 -14.40
C ALA A 89 -14.21 -11.99 -15.82
N GLY A 90 -14.32 -10.74 -16.28
CA GLY A 90 -14.70 -10.42 -17.65
C GLY A 90 -13.58 -10.84 -18.59
N ILE A 91 -13.44 -12.15 -18.79
CA ILE A 91 -12.39 -12.77 -19.61
C ILE A 91 -12.69 -12.62 -21.10
N ASP A 92 -13.91 -12.24 -21.48
CA ASP A 92 -14.23 -11.87 -22.85
C ASP A 92 -15.06 -10.59 -22.85
N GLY A 93 -14.58 -9.56 -23.55
CA GLY A 93 -15.30 -8.31 -23.82
C GLY A 93 -16.50 -8.50 -24.75
N ALA A 94 -17.33 -9.52 -24.53
CA ALA A 94 -18.59 -9.73 -25.22
C ALA A 94 -19.71 -9.02 -24.45
N TRP A 95 -20.00 -7.78 -24.84
CA TRP A 95 -21.20 -7.07 -24.40
C TRP A 95 -22.41 -7.54 -25.20
N ALA A 96 -23.46 -8.01 -24.51
CA ALA A 96 -24.77 -8.24 -25.10
C ALA A 96 -25.70 -7.07 -24.71
N GLY A 97 -25.71 -6.02 -25.52
CA GLY A 97 -26.71 -4.96 -25.47
C GLY A 97 -27.69 -5.15 -26.63
N GLY A 98 -28.94 -5.48 -26.35
CA GLY A 98 -29.98 -5.56 -27.36
C GLY A 98 -30.57 -4.18 -27.63
N LEU A 99 -30.38 -3.65 -28.83
CA LEU A 99 -31.23 -2.57 -29.36
C LEU A 99 -32.40 -3.23 -30.10
N THR A 100 -33.61 -3.03 -29.63
CA THR A 100 -34.84 -3.40 -30.35
C THR A 100 -35.56 -2.11 -30.75
N THR A 101 -35.74 -1.89 -32.05
CA THR A 101 -36.62 -0.84 -32.57
C THR A 101 -37.97 -1.42 -32.96
N GLY A 102 -39.00 -0.57 -32.96
CA GLY A 102 -40.37 -0.96 -33.33
C GLY A 102 -40.49 -1.43 -34.79
N PRO A 103 -41.61 -2.07 -35.14
CA PRO A 103 -41.73 -2.90 -36.32
C PRO A 103 -41.71 -2.07 -37.62
N GLY A 104 -40.83 -2.43 -38.54
CA GLY A 104 -40.91 -2.03 -39.94
C GLY A 104 -39.73 -1.23 -40.47
N GLY A 105 -38.55 -1.87 -40.58
CA GLY A 105 -37.47 -1.35 -41.41
C GLY A 105 -36.17 -2.10 -41.23
N GLY A 106 -35.92 -3.10 -42.09
CA GLY A 106 -34.63 -3.81 -42.14
C GLY A 106 -33.46 -2.82 -42.28
N TYR A 107 -32.51 -2.90 -41.35
CA TYR A 107 -31.27 -2.13 -41.41
C TYR A 107 -30.27 -2.79 -42.36
N PRO A 108 -29.80 -2.13 -43.44
CA PRO A 108 -28.53 -2.52 -44.02
C PRO A 108 -27.42 -2.18 -43.01
N ALA A 109 -26.54 -3.13 -42.70
CA ALA A 109 -25.36 -2.91 -41.85
C ALA A 109 -24.41 -1.80 -42.37
N GLU A 110 -24.57 -1.42 -43.65
CA GLU A 110 -23.87 -0.31 -44.28
C GLU A 110 -24.24 1.03 -43.63
N GLY A 111 -23.27 1.62 -42.92
CA GLY A 111 -23.35 2.98 -42.39
C GLY A 111 -23.59 3.10 -40.89
N LEU A 112 -23.64 1.98 -40.14
CA LEU A 112 -23.68 2.01 -38.67
C LEU A 112 -22.27 2.07 -38.08
N THR A 113 -22.04 3.01 -37.16
CA THR A 113 -20.76 3.20 -36.46
C THR A 113 -21.01 3.42 -34.97
N PRO A 114 -20.64 2.47 -34.10
CA PRO A 114 -20.60 2.71 -32.66
C PRO A 114 -19.60 3.82 -32.32
N CYS A 115 -19.99 4.71 -31.42
CA CYS A 115 -19.21 5.86 -31.00
C CYS A 115 -19.05 5.85 -29.48
N LEU A 116 -17.80 5.89 -29.01
CA LEU A 116 -17.47 6.01 -27.60
C LEU A 116 -16.68 7.28 -27.31
N SER A 117 -16.97 7.91 -26.18
CA SER A 117 -16.17 9.02 -25.66
C SER A 117 -16.13 9.04 -24.14
N PRO A 118 -14.96 9.20 -23.49
CA PRO A 118 -14.86 9.30 -22.03
C PRO A 118 -15.68 10.48 -21.47
N SER A 119 -16.21 10.30 -20.27
CA SER A 119 -17.04 11.27 -19.56
C SER A 119 -16.87 11.11 -18.05
N PRO A 120 -16.86 12.21 -17.25
CA PRO A 120 -16.95 13.62 -17.67
C PRO A 120 -15.60 14.16 -18.19
N GLY A 121 -15.60 15.11 -19.13
CA GLY A 121 -14.34 15.72 -19.56
C GLY A 121 -14.44 16.68 -20.73
N PRO A 122 -13.30 17.25 -21.17
CA PRO A 122 -13.25 18.18 -22.29
C PRO A 122 -13.68 17.52 -23.61
N THR A 123 -13.86 18.34 -24.65
CA THR A 123 -14.30 17.88 -25.97
C THR A 123 -13.45 16.70 -26.47
N PRO A 124 -14.06 15.52 -26.69
CA PRO A 124 -13.38 14.33 -27.21
C PRO A 124 -12.64 14.58 -28.53
N GLN A 125 -11.46 14.00 -28.70
CA GLN A 125 -10.65 14.13 -29.91
C GLN A 125 -10.13 12.77 -30.41
N VAL A 126 -10.23 12.55 -31.72
CA VAL A 126 -9.73 11.32 -32.37
C VAL A 126 -8.21 11.20 -32.23
N SER A 127 -7.47 12.30 -32.42
CA SER A 127 -6.00 12.36 -32.28
C SER A 127 -5.47 12.08 -30.87
N LYS A 128 -6.36 12.09 -29.88
CA LYS A 128 -6.05 11.81 -28.47
C LYS A 128 -6.65 10.48 -28.00
N ALA A 129 -7.21 9.68 -28.91
CA ALA A 129 -7.91 8.42 -28.63
C ALA A 129 -9.08 8.57 -27.64
N THR A 130 -9.69 9.77 -27.53
CA THR A 130 -10.83 10.04 -26.64
C THR A 130 -12.15 10.20 -27.40
N HIS A 131 -12.12 10.31 -28.73
CA HIS A 131 -13.30 10.13 -29.58
C HIS A 131 -13.10 8.91 -30.45
N ILE A 132 -13.85 7.85 -30.17
CA ILE A 132 -13.62 6.51 -30.71
C ILE A 132 -14.78 6.18 -31.64
N LEU A 133 -14.46 5.97 -32.92
CA LEU A 133 -15.39 5.49 -33.93
C LEU A 133 -15.02 4.03 -34.23
N VAL A 134 -15.93 3.10 -33.93
CA VAL A 134 -15.68 1.67 -34.11
C VAL A 134 -16.13 1.27 -35.51
N PRO A 135 -15.23 0.83 -36.40
CA PRO A 135 -15.62 0.37 -37.72
C PRO A 135 -16.36 -0.97 -37.64
N VAL A 136 -17.49 -1.10 -38.34
CA VAL A 136 -18.29 -2.33 -38.45
C VAL A 136 -17.95 -3.03 -39.77
N GLY A 137 -17.69 -4.34 -39.75
CA GLY A 137 -17.56 -5.17 -40.96
C GLY A 137 -16.16 -5.70 -41.28
N ALA A 138 -15.15 -5.44 -40.44
CA ALA A 138 -13.88 -6.15 -40.53
C ALA A 138 -13.96 -7.48 -39.73
N PRO A 139 -13.50 -8.64 -40.25
CA PRO A 139 -13.17 -9.78 -39.39
C PRO A 139 -12.24 -9.29 -38.29
N LEU A 140 -12.29 -9.76 -37.05
CA LEU A 140 -11.43 -9.28 -35.95
C LEU A 140 -9.99 -9.87 -36.03
N PRO A 141 -8.95 -9.22 -36.61
CA PRO A 141 -7.65 -9.86 -36.79
C PRO A 141 -6.52 -9.06 -36.12
N GLY A 142 -6.83 -8.10 -35.23
CA GLY A 142 -5.86 -7.13 -34.73
C GLY A 142 -6.22 -6.48 -33.38
N LEU A 143 -5.20 -5.89 -32.75
CA LEU A 143 -5.18 -5.32 -31.39
C LEU A 143 -5.86 -3.95 -31.27
N GLY A 144 -6.99 -3.73 -31.94
CA GLY A 144 -7.61 -2.41 -32.05
C GLY A 144 -9.12 -2.39 -31.93
N TRP A 145 -9.69 -1.19 -32.00
CA TRP A 145 -11.14 -0.97 -32.01
C TRP A 145 -11.76 -1.51 -33.30
N ALA A 146 -12.63 -2.50 -33.19
CA ALA A 146 -13.34 -3.10 -34.32
C ALA A 146 -14.67 -3.70 -33.88
N ALA A 147 -15.63 -3.79 -34.79
CA ALA A 147 -16.89 -4.47 -34.57
C ALA A 147 -17.20 -5.45 -35.71
N GLU A 148 -17.53 -6.68 -35.33
CA GLU A 148 -17.96 -7.75 -36.24
C GLU A 148 -19.47 -7.95 -36.07
N GLU A 149 -20.20 -7.96 -37.17
CA GLU A 149 -21.60 -8.40 -37.16
C GLU A 149 -21.64 -9.91 -36.90
N THR A 150 -22.39 -10.30 -35.86
CA THR A 150 -22.51 -11.71 -35.46
C THR A 150 -23.86 -12.31 -35.82
N ASP A 151 -24.90 -11.49 -35.80
CA ASP A 151 -26.26 -11.89 -36.14
C ASP A 151 -27.08 -10.65 -36.51
N SER A 152 -28.06 -10.82 -37.39
CA SER A 152 -28.98 -9.77 -37.80
C SER A 152 -30.38 -10.31 -38.06
N THR A 153 -31.37 -9.56 -37.57
CA THR A 153 -32.79 -9.74 -37.89
C THR A 153 -33.34 -8.44 -38.47
N ASP A 154 -34.60 -8.44 -38.90
CA ASP A 154 -35.25 -7.25 -39.47
C ASP A 154 -35.20 -6.03 -38.53
N ASP A 155 -35.28 -6.24 -37.21
CA ASP A 155 -35.37 -5.17 -36.19
C ASP A 155 -34.22 -5.17 -35.17
N SER A 156 -33.20 -6.05 -35.32
CA SER A 156 -32.09 -6.16 -34.37
C SER A 156 -30.75 -6.49 -35.02
N LEU A 157 -29.68 -5.83 -34.59
CA LEU A 157 -28.30 -6.11 -35.01
C LEU A 157 -27.44 -6.48 -33.80
N SER A 158 -26.78 -7.63 -33.85
CA SER A 158 -25.84 -8.08 -32.81
C SER A 158 -24.40 -7.89 -33.26
N LEU A 159 -23.67 -7.05 -32.53
CA LEU A 159 -22.27 -6.72 -32.80
C LEU A 159 -21.36 -7.33 -31.72
N ARG A 160 -20.26 -7.96 -32.14
CA ARG A 160 -19.12 -8.26 -31.29
C ARG A 160 -18.10 -7.13 -31.42
N VAL A 161 -17.84 -6.42 -30.32
CA VAL A 161 -16.93 -5.27 -30.30
C VAL A 161 -15.62 -5.65 -29.61
N SER A 162 -14.49 -5.35 -30.24
CA SER A 162 -13.15 -5.45 -29.65
C SER A 162 -12.63 -4.06 -29.26
N THR A 163 -12.00 -3.98 -28.10
CA THR A 163 -11.33 -2.76 -27.59
C THR A 163 -9.83 -2.81 -27.87
N SER A 164 -9.18 -1.64 -27.97
CA SER A 164 -7.71 -1.57 -27.98
C SER A 164 -7.13 -1.97 -26.61
N PRO A 165 -6.04 -2.74 -26.51
CA PRO A 165 -5.31 -2.98 -25.25
C PRO A 165 -4.71 -1.70 -24.65
N THR A 166 -4.58 -0.64 -25.45
CA THR A 166 -4.13 0.70 -25.03
C THR A 166 -5.29 1.68 -24.85
N ALA A 167 -6.53 1.19 -24.73
CA ALA A 167 -7.69 2.03 -24.53
C ALA A 167 -7.56 2.83 -23.22
N VAL A 168 -7.99 4.08 -23.25
CA VAL A 168 -8.07 4.93 -22.07
C VAL A 168 -9.05 4.30 -21.06
N ILE A 169 -8.65 4.13 -19.80
CA ILE A 169 -9.61 3.67 -18.79
C ILE A 169 -10.59 4.78 -18.43
N GLY A 170 -11.79 4.39 -18.00
CA GLY A 170 -12.78 5.29 -17.46
C GLY A 170 -14.20 4.97 -17.90
N LYS A 171 -15.07 5.95 -17.66
CA LYS A 171 -16.48 5.86 -17.98
C LYS A 171 -16.74 6.49 -19.35
N TYR A 172 -17.40 5.76 -20.24
CA TYR A 172 -17.65 6.13 -21.62
C TYR A 172 -19.13 6.36 -21.88
N ARG A 173 -19.40 7.43 -22.63
CA ARG A 173 -20.69 7.64 -23.28
C ARG A 173 -20.70 6.83 -24.56
N PHE A 174 -21.68 5.93 -24.67
CA PHE A 174 -21.93 5.16 -25.87
C PHE A 174 -23.06 5.82 -26.70
N SER A 175 -22.86 5.91 -28.00
CA SER A 175 -23.90 6.29 -28.95
C SER A 175 -23.68 5.57 -30.27
N VAL A 176 -24.71 5.46 -31.09
CA VAL A 176 -24.60 4.88 -32.43
C VAL A 176 -24.85 5.97 -33.46
N LYS A 177 -23.97 6.06 -34.45
CA LYS A 177 -24.16 6.88 -35.65
C LYS A 177 -24.63 5.99 -36.79
N THR A 178 -25.62 6.45 -37.54
CA THR A 178 -26.10 5.79 -38.76
C THR A 178 -26.04 6.77 -39.91
N ARG A 179 -25.49 6.33 -41.04
CA ARG A 179 -25.47 7.10 -42.28
C ARG A 179 -26.40 6.44 -43.30
N SER A 180 -27.40 7.20 -43.76
CA SER A 180 -28.33 6.77 -44.80
C SER A 180 -28.35 7.78 -45.94
N ARG A 181 -29.13 7.50 -47.00
CA ARG A 181 -29.38 8.47 -48.09
C ARG A 181 -30.04 9.77 -47.59
N ALA A 182 -30.71 9.74 -46.43
CA ALA A 182 -31.34 10.91 -45.81
C ALA A 182 -30.37 11.76 -44.96
N GLY A 183 -29.12 11.33 -44.79
CA GLY A 183 -28.11 12.02 -43.99
C GLY A 183 -27.56 11.18 -42.84
N GLU A 184 -26.78 11.83 -41.97
CA GLU A 184 -26.23 11.23 -40.76
C GLU A 184 -27.17 11.48 -39.58
N TYR A 185 -27.47 10.42 -38.84
CA TYR A 185 -28.21 10.47 -37.59
C TYR A 185 -27.31 9.95 -36.46
N GLN A 186 -27.26 10.67 -35.35
CA GLN A 186 -26.62 10.22 -34.13
C GLN A 186 -27.68 9.99 -33.07
N MET A 187 -27.72 8.79 -32.52
CA MET A 187 -28.61 8.46 -31.41
C MET A 187 -28.32 9.40 -30.22
N PRO A 188 -29.36 10.01 -29.62
CA PRO A 188 -29.21 10.77 -28.38
C PRO A 188 -28.52 9.94 -27.30
N PHE A 189 -27.70 10.59 -26.48
CA PHE A 189 -27.04 9.90 -25.38
C PHE A 189 -28.07 9.46 -24.33
N ASP A 190 -27.98 8.19 -23.95
CA ASP A 190 -28.70 7.60 -22.85
C ASP A 190 -27.71 7.18 -21.75
N PRO A 191 -27.81 7.73 -20.52
CA PRO A 191 -27.00 7.32 -19.38
C PRO A 191 -27.08 5.82 -19.05
N HIS A 192 -28.16 5.14 -19.43
CA HIS A 192 -28.29 3.69 -19.23
C HIS A 192 -27.34 2.87 -20.11
N ASN A 193 -26.75 3.48 -21.14
CA ASN A 193 -25.80 2.84 -22.06
C ASN A 193 -24.34 3.20 -21.74
N GLU A 194 -24.04 3.72 -20.55
CA GLU A 194 -22.67 4.01 -20.14
C GLU A 194 -21.83 2.73 -20.01
N ILE A 195 -20.60 2.77 -20.52
CA ILE A 195 -19.66 1.64 -20.51
C ILE A 195 -18.44 2.01 -19.68
N TYR A 196 -17.96 1.10 -18.84
CA TYR A 196 -16.68 1.25 -18.15
C TYR A 196 -15.62 0.42 -18.87
N ILE A 197 -14.47 1.02 -19.12
CA ILE A 197 -13.28 0.34 -19.64
C ILE A 197 -12.18 0.47 -18.59
N LEU A 198 -11.55 -0.64 -18.25
CA LEU A 198 -10.50 -0.76 -17.23
C LEU A 198 -9.25 -1.36 -17.88
N PHE A 199 -8.15 -1.36 -17.15
CA PHE A 199 -6.99 -2.17 -17.54
C PHE A 199 -7.35 -3.65 -17.51
N ASN A 200 -6.70 -4.44 -18.37
CA ASN A 200 -7.00 -5.85 -18.54
C ASN A 200 -5.78 -6.73 -18.25
N PRO A 201 -5.60 -7.21 -17.00
CA PRO A 201 -4.45 -8.03 -16.64
C PRO A 201 -4.51 -9.46 -17.21
N TRP A 202 -5.60 -9.85 -17.87
CA TRP A 202 -5.70 -11.12 -18.63
C TRP A 202 -5.25 -10.97 -20.10
N CYS A 203 -5.14 -9.75 -20.62
CA CYS A 203 -4.77 -9.46 -22.01
C CYS A 203 -3.25 -9.37 -22.14
N ARG A 204 -2.64 -10.20 -23.00
CA ARG A 204 -1.18 -10.26 -23.18
C ARG A 204 -0.56 -8.98 -23.70
N GLU A 205 -1.35 -8.20 -24.43
CA GLU A 205 -0.95 -6.97 -25.07
C GLU A 205 -1.24 -5.73 -24.22
N ASP A 206 -1.84 -5.90 -23.05
CA ASP A 206 -2.01 -4.85 -22.06
C ASP A 206 -0.72 -4.69 -21.23
N ALA A 207 -0.40 -3.45 -20.88
CA ALA A 207 0.76 -3.09 -20.06
C ALA A 207 0.70 -3.69 -18.64
N VAL A 208 -0.49 -4.12 -18.18
CA VAL A 208 -0.67 -4.75 -16.86
C VAL A 208 -0.84 -6.28 -16.92
N TYR A 209 -0.53 -6.91 -18.06
CA TYR A 209 -0.68 -8.36 -18.22
C TYR A 209 0.02 -9.14 -17.11
N LEU A 210 -0.74 -9.99 -16.42
CA LEU A 210 -0.22 -10.85 -15.37
C LEU A 210 -0.54 -12.33 -15.72
N PRO A 211 0.47 -13.15 -16.06
CA PRO A 211 0.23 -14.50 -16.57
C PRO A 211 -0.18 -15.53 -15.50
N GLN A 212 -0.05 -15.21 -14.20
CA GLN A 212 -0.34 -16.13 -13.11
C GLN A 212 -1.79 -15.98 -12.61
N ASP A 213 -2.61 -17.00 -12.79
CA ASP A 213 -4.04 -16.99 -12.43
C ASP A 213 -4.28 -16.81 -10.91
N ASP A 214 -3.47 -17.45 -10.07
CA ASP A 214 -3.55 -17.33 -8.61
C ASP A 214 -3.19 -15.91 -8.13
N TRP A 215 -2.29 -15.24 -8.84
CA TRP A 215 -1.94 -13.84 -8.58
C TRP A 215 -3.03 -12.89 -9.05
N LEU A 216 -3.75 -13.19 -10.15
CA LEU A 216 -4.92 -12.41 -10.57
C LEU A 216 -6.03 -12.48 -9.51
N GLU A 217 -6.30 -13.68 -8.98
CA GLU A 217 -7.25 -13.88 -7.90
C GLU A 217 -6.84 -13.08 -6.64
N GLU A 218 -5.58 -13.11 -6.24
CA GLU A 218 -5.11 -12.42 -5.02
C GLU A 218 -4.95 -10.90 -5.18
N TYR A 219 -4.38 -10.44 -6.30
CA TYR A 219 -3.92 -9.06 -6.45
C TYR A 219 -4.86 -8.18 -7.27
N VAL A 220 -5.88 -8.75 -7.90
CA VAL A 220 -6.94 -7.99 -8.61
C VAL A 220 -8.32 -8.28 -7.98
N LEU A 221 -8.68 -9.55 -7.82
CA LEU A 221 -10.05 -9.94 -7.46
C LEU A 221 -10.31 -10.04 -5.95
N ASN A 222 -9.31 -10.31 -5.13
CA ASN A 222 -9.51 -10.42 -3.68
C ASN A 222 -9.85 -9.04 -3.07
N GLU A 223 -10.97 -8.97 -2.35
CA GLU A 223 -11.48 -7.73 -1.73
C GLU A 223 -10.99 -7.56 -0.28
N SER A 224 -10.27 -8.53 0.26
CA SER A 224 -9.77 -8.54 1.63
C SER A 224 -8.26 -8.74 1.66
N GLY A 225 -7.57 -7.79 2.30
CA GLY A 225 -6.13 -7.79 2.47
C GLY A 225 -5.68 -8.09 3.89
N ARG A 226 -4.37 -8.22 4.06
CA ARG A 226 -3.70 -8.28 5.36
C ARG A 226 -2.48 -7.37 5.32
N ILE A 227 -2.43 -6.45 6.28
CA ILE A 227 -1.36 -5.46 6.41
C ILE A 227 -0.60 -5.76 7.70
N TYR A 228 0.71 -5.85 7.60
CA TYR A 228 1.59 -6.12 8.73
C TYR A 228 2.07 -4.80 9.36
N TYR A 229 2.27 -4.81 10.67
CA TYR A 229 2.70 -3.65 11.45
C TYR A 229 3.53 -4.08 12.66
N GLY A 230 3.89 -3.13 13.53
CA GLY A 230 4.62 -3.40 14.77
C GLY A 230 6.13 -3.27 14.59
N THR A 231 6.90 -4.25 15.08
CA THR A 231 8.36 -4.29 14.94
C THR A 231 8.79 -5.62 14.33
N GLU A 232 10.03 -5.72 13.86
CA GLU A 232 10.59 -6.97 13.31
C GLU A 232 10.49 -8.17 14.30
N SER A 233 10.56 -7.88 15.60
CA SER A 233 10.48 -8.87 16.68
C SER A 233 9.05 -9.13 17.17
N GLN A 234 8.11 -8.23 16.89
CA GLN A 234 6.73 -8.29 17.35
C GLN A 234 5.74 -7.88 16.24
N ILE A 235 5.81 -8.61 15.13
CA ILE A 235 4.93 -8.43 13.96
C ILE A 235 3.46 -8.55 14.38
N GLY A 236 2.71 -7.47 14.17
CA GLY A 236 1.25 -7.46 14.21
C GLY A 236 0.67 -7.61 12.81
N GLU A 237 -0.58 -8.05 12.75
CA GLU A 237 -1.32 -8.17 11.50
C GLU A 237 -2.71 -7.56 11.64
N ARG A 238 -3.18 -6.92 10.58
CA ARG A 238 -4.53 -6.38 10.50
C ARG A 238 -5.16 -6.79 9.18
N THR A 239 -6.39 -7.29 9.24
CA THR A 239 -7.20 -7.47 8.03
C THR A 239 -7.73 -6.12 7.55
N TRP A 240 -7.71 -5.89 6.24
CA TRP A 240 -8.21 -4.66 5.63
C TRP A 240 -9.27 -4.96 4.58
N ASN A 241 -10.42 -4.26 4.63
CA ASN A 241 -11.44 -4.35 3.60
C ASN A 241 -11.13 -3.39 2.44
N TYR A 242 -10.63 -3.91 1.31
CA TYR A 242 -10.43 -3.09 0.10
C TYR A 242 -11.78 -2.73 -0.52
N GLY A 243 -12.60 -3.75 -0.78
CA GLY A 243 -13.97 -3.59 -1.29
C GLY A 243 -14.08 -2.85 -2.62
N GLN A 244 -13.16 -3.11 -3.54
CA GLN A 244 -13.15 -2.51 -4.88
C GLN A 244 -14.44 -2.74 -5.68
N PHE A 245 -15.20 -3.82 -5.41
CA PHE A 245 -16.48 -4.10 -6.09
C PHE A 245 -17.72 -3.62 -5.33
N ASP A 246 -17.54 -2.91 -4.22
CA ASP A 246 -18.66 -2.31 -3.51
C ASP A 246 -19.34 -1.23 -4.38
N ARG A 247 -20.66 -1.10 -4.23
CA ARG A 247 -21.44 -0.14 -5.03
C ARG A 247 -20.89 1.28 -4.88
N GLY A 248 -20.62 1.93 -6.02
CA GLY A 248 -20.13 3.31 -6.14
C GLY A 248 -18.62 3.49 -5.95
N LEU A 249 -17.85 2.42 -5.71
CA LEU A 249 -16.40 2.54 -5.47
C LEU A 249 -15.61 2.82 -6.74
N LEU A 250 -15.97 2.20 -7.87
CA LEU A 250 -15.33 2.51 -9.16
C LEU A 250 -15.52 3.99 -9.54
N ASP A 251 -16.72 4.54 -9.38
CA ASP A 251 -16.97 5.96 -9.62
C ASP A 251 -16.16 6.86 -8.68
N ALA A 252 -16.07 6.49 -7.39
CA ALA A 252 -15.25 7.20 -6.42
C ALA A 252 -13.75 7.17 -6.80
N CYS A 253 -13.27 6.06 -7.37
CA CYS A 253 -11.89 5.94 -7.84
C CYS A 253 -11.64 6.81 -9.09
N LEU A 254 -12.56 6.79 -10.07
CA LEU A 254 -12.47 7.65 -11.25
C LEU A 254 -12.53 9.14 -10.89
N TYR A 255 -13.33 9.49 -9.88
CA TYR A 255 -13.40 10.86 -9.35
C TYR A 255 -12.04 11.37 -8.86
N ILE A 256 -11.15 10.52 -8.35
CA ILE A 256 -9.79 10.91 -7.93
C ILE A 256 -9.00 11.44 -9.14
N LEU A 257 -9.06 10.75 -10.28
CA LEU A 257 -8.38 11.17 -11.52
C LEU A 257 -8.99 12.47 -12.06
N ASP A 258 -10.32 12.61 -11.98
CA ASP A 258 -11.03 13.82 -12.40
C ASP A 258 -10.67 15.01 -11.51
N ARG A 259 -10.58 14.80 -10.19
CA ARG A 259 -10.28 15.82 -9.20
C ARG A 259 -8.87 16.39 -9.36
N ARG A 260 -7.90 15.54 -9.77
CA ARG A 260 -6.56 15.99 -10.17
C ARG A 260 -6.58 16.81 -11.46
N GLY A 261 -7.61 16.65 -12.29
CA GLY A 261 -7.61 17.17 -13.66
C GLY A 261 -6.75 16.33 -14.62
N MET A 262 -6.55 15.04 -14.32
CA MET A 262 -5.74 14.16 -15.17
C MET A 262 -6.37 14.05 -16.58
N PRO A 263 -5.65 14.42 -17.66
CA PRO A 263 -6.16 14.33 -19.02
C PRO A 263 -6.55 12.89 -19.38
N HIS A 264 -7.70 12.69 -20.01
CA HIS A 264 -8.16 11.36 -20.43
C HIS A 264 -7.14 10.60 -21.27
N SER A 265 -6.42 11.27 -22.17
CA SER A 265 -5.40 10.64 -23.02
C SER A 265 -4.25 9.99 -22.25
N GLY A 266 -4.01 10.39 -21.00
CA GLY A 266 -2.99 9.80 -20.13
C GLY A 266 -3.49 8.64 -19.27
N ARG A 267 -4.82 8.36 -19.24
CA ARG A 267 -5.37 7.31 -18.37
C ARG A 267 -5.24 5.90 -18.96
N GLY A 268 -4.74 5.76 -20.18
CA GLY A 268 -4.38 4.44 -20.76
C GLY A 268 -2.99 3.96 -20.36
N ASP A 269 -2.22 4.75 -19.60
CA ASP A 269 -0.87 4.41 -19.14
C ASP A 269 -0.88 4.10 -17.63
N PRO A 270 -0.60 2.85 -17.21
CA PRO A 270 -0.62 2.47 -15.79
C PRO A 270 0.46 3.19 -14.98
N ILE A 271 1.56 3.63 -15.59
CA ILE A 271 2.63 4.39 -14.91
C ILE A 271 2.08 5.76 -14.50
N SER A 272 1.52 6.49 -15.46
CA SER A 272 0.89 7.80 -15.22
C SER A 272 -0.27 7.70 -14.24
N VAL A 273 -1.14 6.69 -14.37
CA VAL A 273 -2.27 6.47 -13.44
C VAL A 273 -1.75 6.20 -12.02
N SER A 274 -0.77 5.32 -11.84
CA SER A 274 -0.24 4.97 -10.52
C SER A 274 0.41 6.18 -9.82
N ARG A 275 1.14 7.02 -10.57
CA ARG A 275 1.73 8.28 -10.05
C ARG A 275 0.68 9.31 -9.66
N VAL A 276 -0.41 9.43 -10.43
CA VAL A 276 -1.52 10.32 -10.05
C VAL A 276 -2.23 9.80 -8.82
N VAL A 277 -2.43 8.48 -8.71
CA VAL A 277 -3.05 7.87 -7.53
C VAL A 277 -2.20 8.07 -6.29
N SER A 278 -0.87 7.89 -6.36
CA SER A 278 0.00 8.11 -5.19
C SER A 278 -0.06 9.55 -4.68
N ALA A 279 -0.03 10.52 -5.60
CA ALA A 279 -0.17 11.94 -5.26
C ALA A 279 -1.55 12.28 -4.69
N MET A 280 -2.63 11.75 -5.30
CA MET A 280 -3.99 12.13 -4.94
C MET A 280 -4.57 11.37 -3.75
N VAL A 281 -3.97 10.25 -3.33
CA VAL A 281 -4.44 9.55 -2.13
C VAL A 281 -4.07 10.34 -0.87
N ASN A 282 -2.99 11.12 -0.87
CA ASN A 282 -2.72 12.11 0.18
C ASN A 282 -3.25 13.51 -0.17
N SER A 283 -3.42 14.34 0.85
CA SER A 283 -4.04 15.67 0.69
C SER A 283 -3.07 16.84 0.62
N LEU A 284 -1.77 16.63 0.82
CA LEU A 284 -0.83 17.70 1.19
C LEU A 284 -0.77 18.81 0.13
N ASP A 285 -0.71 18.42 -1.15
CA ASP A 285 -0.56 19.35 -2.27
C ASP A 285 -1.87 19.59 -3.03
N ASP A 286 -2.65 18.53 -3.24
CA ASP A 286 -3.73 18.52 -4.24
C ASP A 286 -5.14 18.41 -3.65
N ASN A 287 -5.30 18.55 -2.32
CA ASN A 287 -6.57 18.27 -1.62
C ASN A 287 -7.15 16.88 -1.98
N GLY A 288 -6.26 15.90 -2.07
CA GLY A 288 -6.57 14.49 -2.29
C GLY A 288 -7.34 13.81 -1.15
N VAL A 289 -7.34 12.48 -1.14
CA VAL A 289 -8.30 11.67 -0.39
C VAL A 289 -8.14 11.79 1.13
N LEU A 290 -6.92 11.67 1.66
CA LEU A 290 -6.65 11.53 3.09
C LEU A 290 -5.68 12.59 3.61
N VAL A 291 -5.98 13.15 4.79
CA VAL A 291 -5.05 13.98 5.55
C VAL A 291 -4.20 13.10 6.45
N GLY A 292 -2.88 13.16 6.27
CA GLY A 292 -1.92 12.49 7.15
C GLY A 292 -1.85 13.15 8.52
N ASN A 293 -1.84 12.35 9.60
CA ASN A 293 -1.65 12.87 10.94
C ASN A 293 -0.95 11.84 11.84
N TRP A 294 0.14 12.29 12.48
CA TRP A 294 1.00 11.53 13.39
C TRP A 294 1.14 12.18 14.76
N THR A 295 0.34 13.20 15.08
CA THR A 295 0.49 13.97 16.33
C THR A 295 -0.04 13.25 17.56
N GLY A 296 -0.83 12.18 17.39
CA GLY A 296 -1.59 11.53 18.46
C GLY A 296 -2.91 12.23 18.81
N ASP A 297 -3.16 13.44 18.29
CA ASP A 297 -4.45 14.12 18.44
C ASP A 297 -5.32 13.95 17.19
N TYR A 298 -6.37 13.15 17.33
CA TYR A 298 -7.35 12.87 16.28
C TYR A 298 -8.73 13.45 16.58
N SER A 299 -8.85 14.37 17.54
CA SER A 299 -10.14 14.90 18.02
C SER A 299 -11.06 15.48 16.94
N ARG A 300 -10.50 15.88 15.80
CA ARG A 300 -11.24 16.45 14.66
C ARG A 300 -11.67 15.43 13.60
N GLY A 301 -11.26 14.17 13.72
CA GLY A 301 -11.47 13.15 12.70
C GLY A 301 -11.49 11.74 13.28
N THR A 302 -11.22 10.77 12.42
CA THR A 302 -11.09 9.36 12.81
C THR A 302 -9.63 9.06 13.14
N ASN A 303 -9.40 8.39 14.28
CA ASN A 303 -8.10 7.83 14.61
C ASN A 303 -7.66 6.88 13.46
N PRO A 304 -6.46 7.05 12.87
CA PRO A 304 -5.97 6.20 11.78
C PRO A 304 -6.05 4.70 12.09
N SER A 305 -5.91 4.32 13.36
CA SER A 305 -6.02 2.94 13.79
C SER A 305 -7.46 2.40 13.81
N ALA A 306 -8.49 3.24 13.85
CA ALA A 306 -9.89 2.82 13.87
C ALA A 306 -10.41 2.35 12.49
N TRP A 307 -9.76 2.76 11.39
CA TRP A 307 -10.16 2.32 10.06
C TRP A 307 -10.01 0.81 9.88
N VAL A 308 -11.05 0.19 9.32
CA VAL A 308 -11.13 -1.25 9.02
C VAL A 308 -11.07 -1.56 7.51
N GLY A 309 -11.03 -0.51 6.67
CA GLY A 309 -11.06 -0.64 5.23
C GLY A 309 -11.13 0.70 4.50
N SER A 310 -11.12 0.63 3.17
CA SER A 310 -11.06 1.80 2.28
C SER A 310 -12.43 2.31 1.85
N VAL A 311 -13.48 1.51 2.03
CA VAL A 311 -14.82 1.77 1.50
C VAL A 311 -15.41 3.05 2.08
N ASP A 312 -15.35 3.24 3.40
CA ASP A 312 -15.91 4.43 4.06
C ASP A 312 -15.14 5.70 3.68
N ILE A 313 -13.80 5.61 3.65
CA ILE A 313 -12.91 6.71 3.27
C ILE A 313 -13.23 7.21 1.85
N LEU A 314 -13.25 6.32 0.87
CA LEU A 314 -13.49 6.67 -0.53
C LEU A 314 -14.91 7.20 -0.75
N ARG A 315 -15.92 6.62 -0.09
CA ARG A 315 -17.30 7.13 -0.15
C ARG A 315 -17.44 8.50 0.49
N GLN A 316 -16.78 8.73 1.62
CA GLN A 316 -16.78 10.04 2.27
C GLN A 316 -16.15 11.08 1.36
N TYR A 317 -14.96 10.81 0.82
CA TYR A 317 -14.27 11.72 -0.10
C TYR A 317 -15.11 12.03 -1.35
N HIS A 318 -15.65 11.00 -2.01
CA HIS A 318 -16.47 11.18 -3.20
C HIS A 318 -17.75 11.99 -2.93
N ARG A 319 -18.37 11.78 -1.76
CA ARG A 319 -19.59 12.52 -1.36
C ARG A 319 -19.32 13.98 -1.01
N THR A 320 -18.21 14.28 -0.34
CA THR A 320 -17.94 15.62 0.19
C THR A 320 -17.06 16.46 -0.74
N GLY A 321 -16.21 15.82 -1.55
CA GLY A 321 -15.14 16.48 -2.32
C GLY A 321 -14.01 17.06 -1.46
N TYR A 322 -13.99 16.74 -0.16
CA TYR A 322 -13.02 17.23 0.82
C TYR A 322 -12.19 16.08 1.42
N PRO A 323 -10.90 16.31 1.71
CA PRO A 323 -10.04 15.32 2.35
C PRO A 323 -10.63 14.72 3.63
N VAL A 324 -10.41 13.42 3.82
CA VAL A 324 -10.86 12.63 4.97
C VAL A 324 -9.80 12.66 6.07
N LEU A 325 -10.24 12.85 7.31
CA LEU A 325 -9.38 12.93 8.50
C LEU A 325 -9.51 11.62 9.30
N TYR A 326 -8.45 10.88 9.64
CA TYR A 326 -7.03 11.01 9.26
C TYR A 326 -6.48 9.67 8.78
N GLY A 327 -5.33 9.70 8.12
CA GLY A 327 -4.59 8.50 7.69
C GLY A 327 -3.15 8.47 8.20
N GLN A 328 -2.59 7.27 8.21
CA GLN A 328 -1.16 6.95 8.36
C GLN A 328 -0.77 5.95 7.27
N CYS A 329 0.51 5.58 7.14
CA CYS A 329 1.03 4.84 5.97
C CYS A 329 0.18 3.63 5.54
N TRP A 330 -0.24 2.77 6.47
CA TRP A 330 -1.10 1.61 6.14
C TRP A 330 -2.49 1.97 5.62
N VAL A 331 -3.05 3.11 6.08
CA VAL A 331 -4.35 3.61 5.61
C VAL A 331 -4.21 4.11 4.17
N PHE A 332 -3.15 4.86 3.87
CA PHE A 332 -2.83 5.28 2.51
C PHE A 332 -2.63 4.06 1.59
N ALA A 333 -1.79 3.10 2.00
CA ALA A 333 -1.52 1.90 1.23
C ALA A 333 -2.78 1.04 1.00
N GLY A 334 -3.68 0.97 1.98
CA GLY A 334 -4.99 0.31 1.84
C GLY A 334 -5.86 0.98 0.77
N VAL A 335 -5.93 2.30 0.77
CA VAL A 335 -6.68 3.08 -0.22
C VAL A 335 -6.06 2.97 -1.62
N VAL A 336 -4.75 3.09 -1.77
CA VAL A 336 -4.05 2.89 -3.07
C VAL A 336 -4.36 1.51 -3.63
N THR A 337 -4.26 0.46 -2.81
CA THR A 337 -4.57 -0.92 -3.24
C THR A 337 -6.01 -1.00 -3.78
N THR A 338 -6.96 -0.40 -3.09
CA THR A 338 -8.36 -0.38 -3.51
C THR A 338 -8.53 0.33 -4.85
N VAL A 339 -7.94 1.52 -5.02
CA VAL A 339 -8.07 2.33 -6.23
C VAL A 339 -7.43 1.64 -7.44
N LEU A 340 -6.24 1.09 -7.29
CA LEU A 340 -5.53 0.43 -8.40
C LEU A 340 -6.16 -0.91 -8.78
N ARG A 341 -6.63 -1.71 -7.80
CA ARG A 341 -7.44 -2.91 -8.07
C ARG A 341 -8.76 -2.58 -8.76
N CYS A 342 -9.43 -1.50 -8.37
CA CYS A 342 -10.62 -0.97 -9.08
C CYS A 342 -10.35 -0.71 -10.56
N PHE A 343 -9.14 -0.27 -10.90
CA PHE A 343 -8.74 0.01 -12.29
C PHE A 343 -8.23 -1.22 -13.05
N GLY A 344 -8.07 -2.37 -12.40
CA GLY A 344 -7.54 -3.58 -13.02
C GLY A 344 -6.02 -3.72 -12.95
N ILE A 345 -5.34 -2.87 -12.18
CA ILE A 345 -3.89 -3.01 -11.92
C ILE A 345 -3.72 -3.97 -10.74
N ALA A 346 -2.94 -5.03 -10.92
CA ALA A 346 -2.64 -5.94 -9.83
C ALA A 346 -1.76 -5.23 -8.79
N THR A 347 -2.24 -5.13 -7.55
CA THR A 347 -1.59 -4.35 -6.49
C THR A 347 -1.63 -5.07 -5.15
N ARG A 348 -0.56 -4.99 -4.37
CA ARG A 348 -0.47 -5.52 -2.99
C ARG A 348 0.16 -4.52 -2.05
N THR A 349 -0.18 -4.59 -0.76
CA THR A 349 0.48 -3.82 0.30
C THR A 349 1.77 -4.51 0.72
N VAL A 350 2.81 -3.71 1.00
CA VAL A 350 4.10 -4.17 1.52
C VAL A 350 4.44 -3.41 2.78
N THR A 351 4.89 -4.15 3.80
CA THR A 351 5.40 -3.59 5.04
C THR A 351 6.90 -3.78 5.11
N ASN A 352 7.66 -2.70 5.28
CA ASN A 352 9.10 -2.74 5.56
C ASN A 352 9.34 -2.47 7.04
N TYR A 353 10.12 -3.31 7.73
CA TYR A 353 10.50 -3.08 9.13
C TYR A 353 11.85 -2.37 9.22
N ASN A 354 12.00 -1.51 10.22
CA ASN A 354 13.13 -0.59 10.35
C ASN A 354 13.33 0.21 9.04
N SER A 355 12.26 0.87 8.56
CA SER A 355 12.30 1.68 7.33
C SER A 355 13.03 2.98 7.62
N ALA A 356 14.14 3.23 6.93
CA ALA A 356 14.82 4.51 7.07
C ALA A 356 14.01 5.61 6.39
N HIS A 357 13.86 6.74 7.07
CA HIS A 357 13.36 7.97 6.44
C HIS A 357 14.54 8.93 6.30
N ASP A 358 15.33 8.70 5.25
CA ASP A 358 16.49 9.51 4.89
C ASP A 358 16.01 10.85 4.29
N THR A 359 16.28 11.96 4.98
CA THR A 359 15.84 13.29 4.54
C THR A 359 16.85 14.04 3.68
N ASP A 360 18.09 13.53 3.53
CA ASP A 360 19.17 14.22 2.84
C ASP A 360 19.81 13.40 1.70
N VAL A 361 19.30 12.19 1.43
CA VAL A 361 19.74 11.28 0.36
C VAL A 361 21.20 10.85 0.55
N SER A 362 21.68 10.85 1.79
CA SER A 362 23.04 10.43 2.13
C SER A 362 23.22 8.91 2.09
N LEU A 363 22.13 8.14 2.05
CA LEU A 363 22.11 6.67 2.18
C LEU A 363 22.65 6.18 3.53
N THR A 364 22.80 7.08 4.50
CA THR A 364 23.25 6.80 5.86
C THR A 364 22.30 7.44 6.85
N MET A 365 22.22 6.86 8.04
CA MET A 365 21.38 7.33 9.12
C MET A 365 22.24 7.80 10.28
N ASP A 366 22.38 9.12 10.43
CA ASP A 366 23.30 9.70 11.40
C ASP A 366 22.65 9.91 12.78
N ILE A 367 23.24 9.30 13.81
CA ILE A 367 22.77 9.38 15.21
C ILE A 367 23.86 10.06 16.06
N TYR A 368 23.57 11.25 16.54
CA TYR A 368 24.47 12.10 17.32
C TYR A 368 24.24 11.99 18.83
N PHE A 369 25.36 11.93 19.54
CA PHE A 369 25.47 11.95 21.00
C PHE A 369 26.38 13.09 21.46
N ASP A 370 26.15 13.57 22.67
CA ASP A 370 27.03 14.51 23.36
C ASP A 370 28.28 13.82 23.93
N GLU A 371 29.14 14.62 24.58
CA GLU A 371 30.38 14.16 25.19
C GLU A 371 30.16 13.07 26.27
N ASN A 372 28.95 13.01 26.84
CA ASN A 372 28.54 12.08 27.90
C ASN A 372 27.69 10.92 27.38
N MET A 373 27.64 10.70 26.06
CA MET A 373 26.81 9.66 25.42
C MET A 373 25.30 9.84 25.64
N LYS A 374 24.84 11.09 25.84
CA LYS A 374 23.42 11.44 25.81
C LYS A 374 23.01 11.80 24.37
N PRO A 375 21.86 11.30 23.86
CA PRO A 375 21.38 11.67 22.52
C PRO A 375 21.18 13.18 22.35
N LEU A 376 21.59 13.71 21.20
CA LEU A 376 21.42 15.12 20.82
C LEU A 376 20.17 15.29 19.94
N GLU A 377 19.01 15.49 20.57
CA GLU A 377 17.70 15.63 19.90
C GLU A 377 17.72 16.59 18.70
N ARG A 378 18.38 17.75 18.81
CA ARG A 378 18.45 18.76 17.74
C ARG A 378 19.17 18.29 16.47
N LEU A 379 20.08 17.33 16.59
CA LEU A 379 20.86 16.82 15.44
C LEU A 379 20.29 15.52 14.88
N ASN A 380 19.46 14.82 15.65
CA ASN A 380 18.85 13.54 15.26
C ASN A 380 17.49 13.79 14.59
N ALA A 381 17.53 14.45 13.42
CA ALA A 381 16.33 14.79 12.66
C ALA A 381 15.79 13.61 11.83
N ASP A 382 16.67 12.72 11.38
CA ASP A 382 16.27 11.52 10.68
C ASP A 382 15.67 10.49 11.65
N SER A 383 14.70 9.71 11.16
CA SER A 383 14.01 8.71 11.98
C SER A 383 13.89 7.36 11.27
N VAL A 384 14.07 6.28 12.03
CA VAL A 384 13.82 4.92 11.54
C VAL A 384 12.44 4.52 11.99
N TRP A 385 11.54 4.37 11.03
CA TRP A 385 10.18 3.94 11.29
C TRP A 385 10.23 2.46 11.70
N ASN A 386 9.56 2.12 12.80
CA ASN A 386 9.43 0.73 13.25
C ASN A 386 8.92 -0.15 12.11
N PHE A 387 7.96 0.39 11.36
CA PHE A 387 7.56 -0.12 10.07
C PHE A 387 7.03 1.02 9.18
N HIS A 388 7.13 0.83 7.86
CA HIS A 388 6.49 1.65 6.85
C HIS A 388 5.69 0.76 5.89
N VAL A 389 4.61 1.28 5.32
CA VAL A 389 3.73 0.52 4.42
C VAL A 389 3.51 1.28 3.12
N TRP A 390 3.80 0.63 2.00
CA TRP A 390 3.59 1.12 0.65
C TRP A 390 2.90 0.05 -0.23
N ASN A 391 2.86 0.26 -1.54
CA ASN A 391 2.26 -0.64 -2.51
C ASN A 391 3.26 -1.15 -3.55
N ASP A 392 3.13 -2.42 -3.90
CA ASP A 392 3.69 -2.95 -5.15
C ASP A 392 2.58 -3.04 -6.19
N CYS A 393 2.83 -2.55 -7.41
CA CYS A 393 1.87 -2.51 -8.51
C CYS A 393 2.47 -3.17 -9.76
N TRP A 394 1.76 -4.10 -10.39
CA TRP A 394 2.30 -4.85 -11.53
C TRP A 394 2.06 -4.12 -12.86
N MET A 395 3.12 -3.82 -13.61
CA MET A 395 3.05 -3.24 -14.95
C MET A 395 4.38 -3.39 -15.72
N THR A 396 4.34 -3.13 -17.03
CA THR A 396 5.54 -2.95 -17.86
C THR A 396 6.12 -1.54 -17.73
N ARG A 397 7.42 -1.38 -17.96
CA ARG A 397 8.17 -0.11 -17.96
C ARG A 397 8.81 0.19 -19.32
N PRO A 398 8.01 0.52 -20.35
CA PRO A 398 8.54 0.88 -21.66
C PRO A 398 9.41 2.15 -21.65
N ASP A 399 9.35 2.95 -20.59
CA ASP A 399 10.18 4.12 -20.35
C ASP A 399 11.57 3.78 -19.76
N LEU A 400 11.81 2.53 -19.36
CA LEU A 400 13.09 2.01 -18.85
C LEU A 400 13.72 1.00 -19.82
N PRO A 401 15.02 0.66 -19.65
CA PRO A 401 15.63 -0.44 -20.38
C PRO A 401 14.90 -1.78 -20.13
N SER A 402 15.07 -2.75 -21.03
CA SER A 402 14.47 -4.09 -20.86
C SER A 402 14.91 -4.74 -19.54
N GLY A 403 13.97 -5.37 -18.82
CA GLY A 403 14.24 -6.10 -17.59
C GLY A 403 13.78 -5.42 -16.30
N TYR A 404 13.08 -4.30 -16.39
CA TYR A 404 12.45 -3.60 -15.25
C TYR A 404 10.92 -3.65 -15.27
N ASP A 405 10.32 -4.53 -16.07
CA ASP A 405 8.89 -4.84 -15.97
C ASP A 405 8.61 -5.63 -14.68
N GLY A 406 7.35 -5.64 -14.25
CA GLY A 406 6.87 -6.43 -13.13
C GLY A 406 6.35 -5.54 -12.02
N TRP A 407 6.86 -5.72 -10.80
CA TRP A 407 6.35 -5.01 -9.65
C TRP A 407 7.04 -3.67 -9.40
N GLN A 408 6.20 -2.65 -9.21
CA GLN A 408 6.55 -1.26 -9.02
C GLN A 408 6.18 -0.75 -7.64
N VAL A 409 7.14 -0.15 -6.95
CA VAL A 409 6.89 0.57 -5.69
C VAL A 409 6.11 1.85 -5.98
N VAL A 410 4.98 1.99 -5.30
CA VAL A 410 4.12 3.17 -5.31
C VAL A 410 3.81 3.50 -3.85
N ASP A 411 4.19 4.68 -3.38
CA ASP A 411 3.89 5.12 -2.02
C ASP A 411 3.12 6.45 -2.04
N ALA A 412 1.97 6.44 -1.37
CA ALA A 412 1.11 7.60 -1.24
C ALA A 412 1.32 8.35 0.07
N THR A 413 2.17 7.85 0.97
CA THR A 413 2.45 8.51 2.24
C THR A 413 3.26 9.78 1.97
N PRO A 414 2.81 10.97 2.42
CA PRO A 414 3.54 12.20 2.16
C PRO A 414 4.82 12.25 3.00
N GLN A 415 5.92 11.80 2.43
CA GLN A 415 7.27 11.86 3.01
C GLN A 415 8.16 12.69 2.09
N GLU A 416 8.37 12.19 0.87
CA GLU A 416 8.84 12.87 -0.34
C GLU A 416 8.06 12.20 -1.52
N THR A 417 7.89 12.83 -2.69
CA THR A 417 7.20 12.16 -3.82
C THR A 417 7.97 10.89 -4.22
N SER A 418 7.36 9.70 -4.11
CA SER A 418 8.05 8.44 -4.34
C SER A 418 7.28 7.41 -5.18
N SER A 419 7.94 6.92 -6.23
CA SER A 419 7.58 5.74 -7.04
C SER A 419 8.88 5.14 -7.57
N GLY A 420 9.10 3.83 -7.53
CA GLY A 420 10.40 3.23 -7.87
C GLY A 420 10.33 1.76 -8.28
N GLU A 421 11.39 1.24 -8.92
CA GLU A 421 11.44 -0.14 -9.46
C GLU A 421 12.23 -1.13 -8.61
N TRP A 422 11.71 -2.33 -8.36
CA TRP A 422 12.42 -3.35 -7.57
C TRP A 422 13.77 -3.77 -8.17
N GLY A 423 13.82 -4.02 -9.49
CA GLY A 423 15.05 -4.44 -10.18
C GLY A 423 16.14 -3.35 -10.15
N ALA A 424 15.72 -2.09 -10.13
CA ALA A 424 16.62 -0.96 -9.94
C ALA A 424 17.03 -0.80 -8.47
N ILE A 425 16.10 -0.95 -7.52
CA ILE A 425 16.36 -0.85 -6.08
C ILE A 425 17.32 -1.96 -5.64
N LYS A 426 17.02 -3.24 -5.92
CA LYS A 426 17.85 -4.38 -5.53
C LYS A 426 19.29 -4.30 -6.03
N ASN A 427 19.48 -3.79 -7.24
CA ASN A 427 20.81 -3.65 -7.84
C ASN A 427 21.43 -2.26 -7.63
N GLY A 428 20.76 -1.39 -6.88
CA GLY A 428 21.24 -0.05 -6.63
C GLY A 428 21.48 0.76 -7.90
N LEU A 429 20.47 0.88 -8.74
CA LEU A 429 20.44 1.70 -9.95
C LEU A 429 19.54 2.92 -9.74
N VAL A 430 19.86 3.72 -8.72
CA VAL A 430 19.02 4.86 -8.27
C VAL A 430 19.01 6.07 -9.19
N TYR A 431 19.77 6.05 -10.27
CA TYR A 431 19.66 7.07 -11.32
C TYR A 431 18.43 6.83 -12.22
N LEU A 432 17.81 5.64 -12.13
CA LEU A 432 16.61 5.32 -12.89
C LEU A 432 15.38 5.99 -12.28
N LYS A 433 14.50 6.44 -13.17
CA LYS A 433 13.23 7.02 -12.76
C LYS A 433 12.27 5.93 -12.25
N TYR A 434 11.42 6.22 -11.30
CA TYR A 434 11.34 7.44 -10.50
C TYR A 434 11.95 7.15 -9.12
N ASP A 435 12.23 8.20 -8.33
CA ASP A 435 12.42 8.22 -6.86
C ASP A 435 13.19 7.06 -6.20
N ALA A 436 13.99 6.35 -7.00
CA ALA A 436 14.72 5.17 -6.60
C ALA A 436 15.74 5.48 -5.49
N PRO A 437 16.42 6.66 -5.42
CA PRO A 437 17.32 6.97 -4.31
C PRO A 437 16.62 6.87 -2.96
N PHE A 438 15.41 7.42 -2.88
CA PHE A 438 14.62 7.44 -1.65
C PHE A 438 14.23 6.02 -1.25
N ILE A 439 13.56 5.26 -2.12
CA ILE A 439 13.14 3.89 -1.81
C ILE A 439 14.33 2.98 -1.49
N PHE A 440 15.47 3.19 -2.16
CA PHE A 440 16.67 2.42 -1.84
C PHE A 440 17.18 2.70 -0.42
N ALA A 441 17.20 3.97 0.00
CA ALA A 441 17.60 4.34 1.35
C ALA A 441 16.69 3.66 2.39
N GLU A 442 15.37 3.64 2.15
CA GLU A 442 14.39 3.01 3.04
C GLU A 442 14.70 1.55 3.38
N VAL A 443 15.37 0.81 2.49
CA VAL A 443 15.66 -0.62 2.65
C VAL A 443 17.14 -0.99 2.82
N ASN A 444 18.08 -0.06 2.58
CA ASN A 444 19.53 -0.37 2.57
C ASN A 444 20.42 0.62 3.35
N SER A 445 19.89 1.65 4.02
CA SER A 445 20.75 2.59 4.76
C SER A 445 21.48 1.93 5.96
N ASP A 446 22.69 2.38 6.27
CA ASP A 446 23.41 2.00 7.49
C ASP A 446 23.18 3.04 8.60
N LYS A 447 23.23 2.64 9.88
CA LYS A 447 23.21 3.61 11.00
C LYS A 447 24.62 3.96 11.43
N VAL A 448 24.94 5.25 11.46
CA VAL A 448 26.24 5.78 11.84
C VAL A 448 26.09 6.56 13.14
N TYR A 449 26.82 6.13 14.18
CA TYR A 449 26.77 6.73 15.50
C TYR A 449 27.94 7.71 15.65
N TRP A 450 27.61 8.97 15.94
CA TRP A 450 28.55 10.08 16.10
C TRP A 450 28.58 10.54 17.55
N GLN A 451 29.78 10.71 18.12
CA GLN A 451 29.96 11.31 19.45
C GLN A 451 30.66 12.66 19.34
N ARG A 452 30.10 13.66 20.02
CA ARG A 452 30.74 14.96 20.20
C ARG A 452 31.99 14.82 21.06
N GLN A 453 33.09 15.40 20.59
CA GLN A 453 34.37 15.43 21.29
C GLN A 453 34.50 16.72 22.10
N ALA A 454 35.43 16.74 23.05
CA ALA A 454 35.65 17.89 23.94
C ALA A 454 36.02 19.19 23.21
N ASP A 455 36.56 19.11 21.99
CA ASP A 455 36.88 20.25 21.12
C ASP A 455 35.68 20.74 20.29
N GLY A 456 34.52 20.10 20.45
CA GLY A 456 33.28 20.40 19.72
C GLY A 456 33.13 19.71 18.37
N THR A 457 34.12 18.94 17.91
CA THR A 457 34.04 18.11 16.68
C THR A 457 33.25 16.82 16.92
N TYR A 458 32.94 16.06 15.86
CA TYR A 458 32.25 14.78 15.96
C TYR A 458 33.13 13.64 15.41
N LYS A 459 33.12 12.50 16.10
CA LYS A 459 33.83 11.28 15.69
C LYS A 459 32.82 10.14 15.54
N ILE A 460 32.95 9.33 14.49
CA ILE A 460 32.21 8.07 14.37
C ILE A 460 32.69 7.13 15.48
N VAL A 461 31.76 6.64 16.29
CA VAL A 461 32.05 5.72 17.40
C VAL A 461 31.56 4.30 17.11
N TYR A 462 30.54 4.15 16.26
CA TYR A 462 29.99 2.85 15.88
C TYR A 462 29.24 2.97 14.55
N VAL A 463 29.27 1.91 13.74
CA VAL A 463 28.44 1.77 12.55
C VAL A 463 27.65 0.48 12.71
N GLU A 464 26.33 0.59 12.76
CA GLU A 464 25.44 -0.56 12.74
C GLU A 464 25.09 -0.88 11.29
N GLU A 465 25.92 -1.73 10.68
CA GLU A 465 25.65 -2.29 9.37
C GLU A 465 24.38 -3.15 9.42
N LYS A 466 23.63 -3.19 8.31
CA LYS A 466 22.42 -4.05 8.17
C LYS A 466 21.30 -3.68 9.14
N ALA A 467 21.21 -2.41 9.57
CA ALA A 467 20.19 -2.00 10.54
C ALA A 467 18.80 -1.74 9.92
N ILE A 468 18.74 -1.52 8.61
CA ILE A 468 17.56 -1.01 7.88
C ILE A 468 17.03 -2.04 6.90
N GLY A 469 15.73 -2.03 6.67
CA GLY A 469 15.08 -2.82 5.64
C GLY A 469 14.95 -4.31 5.98
N HIS A 470 14.20 -4.65 7.01
CA HIS A 470 14.08 -6.03 7.51
C HIS A 470 12.70 -6.60 7.25
N LEU A 471 12.65 -7.93 7.06
CA LEU A 471 11.42 -8.72 6.99
C LEU A 471 10.35 -8.06 6.11
N ILE A 472 10.72 -7.58 4.92
CA ILE A 472 9.81 -6.88 4.02
C ILE A 472 8.68 -7.86 3.68
N SER A 473 7.45 -7.51 4.04
CA SER A 473 6.36 -8.46 4.19
C SER A 473 5.15 -8.09 3.34
N THR A 474 4.53 -9.09 2.71
CA THR A 474 3.22 -8.96 2.08
C THR A 474 2.34 -10.15 2.42
N LYS A 475 1.04 -10.06 2.10
CA LYS A 475 0.12 -11.19 2.28
C LYS A 475 0.44 -12.26 1.24
N ALA A 476 0.51 -13.53 1.67
CA ALA A 476 0.70 -14.65 0.76
C ALA A 476 -0.53 -14.86 -0.15
N VAL A 477 -0.26 -15.34 -1.37
CA VAL A 477 -1.28 -15.69 -2.35
C VAL A 477 -2.16 -16.81 -1.80
N GLY A 478 -3.49 -16.60 -1.77
CA GLY A 478 -4.45 -17.62 -1.38
C GLY A 478 -4.50 -17.97 0.13
N SER A 479 -3.67 -17.34 0.98
CA SER A 479 -3.68 -17.58 2.43
C SER A 479 -3.65 -16.27 3.24
N HIS A 480 -3.77 -16.36 4.56
CA HIS A 480 -3.61 -15.21 5.46
C HIS A 480 -2.22 -15.12 6.09
N GLU A 481 -1.27 -15.92 5.59
CA GLU A 481 0.09 -15.97 6.10
C GLU A 481 0.96 -14.83 5.56
N ARG A 482 2.05 -14.57 6.27
CA ARG A 482 3.07 -13.60 5.87
C ARG A 482 3.98 -14.23 4.82
N HIS A 483 4.12 -13.54 3.70
CA HIS A 483 5.14 -13.82 2.70
C HIS A 483 6.27 -12.81 2.85
N ASP A 484 7.46 -13.30 3.15
CA ASP A 484 8.67 -12.49 3.19
C ASP A 484 9.18 -12.26 1.76
N VAL A 485 9.33 -10.99 1.41
CA VAL A 485 9.77 -10.52 0.11
C VAL A 485 10.99 -9.61 0.28
N THR A 486 11.83 -9.82 1.29
CA THR A 486 13.06 -9.02 1.46
C THR A 486 14.04 -9.23 0.30
N ASP A 487 14.09 -10.45 -0.23
CA ASP A 487 15.02 -10.87 -1.27
C ASP A 487 14.79 -10.21 -2.64
N ILE A 488 13.58 -9.70 -2.91
CA ILE A 488 13.28 -8.93 -4.12
C ILE A 488 13.74 -7.47 -4.04
N TYR A 489 13.91 -6.92 -2.82
CA TYR A 489 14.29 -5.53 -2.57
C TYR A 489 15.79 -5.36 -2.37
N LYS A 490 16.47 -6.37 -1.81
CA LYS A 490 17.92 -6.33 -1.63
C LYS A 490 18.54 -7.72 -1.68
N HIS A 491 19.84 -7.75 -1.96
CA HIS A 491 20.62 -8.98 -1.92
C HIS A 491 20.83 -9.43 -0.46
N PRO A 492 20.97 -10.74 -0.18
CA PRO A 492 21.25 -11.20 1.17
C PRO A 492 22.49 -10.53 1.76
N GLU A 493 22.36 -10.08 3.00
CA GLU A 493 23.40 -9.32 3.68
C GLU A 493 24.73 -10.09 3.78
N GLY A 494 25.85 -9.43 3.47
CA GLY A 494 27.19 -10.05 3.46
C GLY A 494 27.56 -10.80 2.17
N THR A 495 26.69 -10.81 1.15
CA THR A 495 27.03 -11.34 -0.18
C THR A 495 27.89 -10.35 -0.99
N ARG A 496 28.62 -10.86 -1.99
CA ARG A 496 29.44 -10.04 -2.90
C ARG A 496 28.59 -9.00 -3.66
N GLN A 497 27.35 -9.35 -3.98
CA GLN A 497 26.40 -8.46 -4.64
C GLN A 497 26.02 -7.29 -3.74
N ALA A 498 25.66 -7.55 -2.47
CA ALA A 498 25.35 -6.51 -1.49
C ALA A 498 26.54 -5.54 -1.30
N LEU A 499 27.75 -6.10 -1.14
CA LEU A 499 28.98 -5.31 -1.03
C LEU A 499 29.29 -4.49 -2.28
N GLY A 500 29.02 -5.04 -3.47
CA GLY A 500 29.20 -4.35 -4.75
C GLY A 500 28.24 -3.16 -4.92
N VAL A 501 26.99 -3.30 -4.48
CA VAL A 501 26.00 -2.22 -4.49
C VAL A 501 26.41 -1.10 -3.54
N GLY A 502 26.80 -1.42 -2.29
CA GLY A 502 27.27 -0.42 -1.32
C GLY A 502 28.52 0.32 -1.81
N SER A 503 29.52 -0.41 -2.33
CA SER A 503 30.77 0.17 -2.82
C SER A 503 30.59 1.10 -4.03
N ALA A 504 29.60 0.85 -4.90
CA ALA A 504 29.35 1.67 -6.08
C ALA A 504 28.71 3.04 -5.78
N ARG A 505 28.25 3.24 -4.54
CA ARG A 505 27.36 4.36 -4.16
C ARG A 505 27.96 5.37 -3.21
N GLY A 506 29.25 5.27 -2.93
CA GLY A 506 29.91 6.19 -2.02
C GLY A 506 29.81 5.80 -0.55
N ALA A 507 29.20 4.66 -0.21
CA ALA A 507 29.45 3.95 1.06
C ALA A 507 30.86 3.29 1.04
N GLY A 508 31.86 4.04 0.55
CA GLY A 508 33.27 3.76 0.80
C GLY A 508 33.56 3.81 2.30
N PRO A 509 34.72 3.33 2.77
CA PRO A 509 34.92 2.71 4.07
C PRO A 509 34.70 3.65 5.28
N LEU A 510 33.46 4.00 5.61
CA LEU A 510 33.04 4.36 6.97
C LEU A 510 33.33 3.18 7.91
N ALA A 511 33.27 1.96 7.38
CA ALA A 511 33.59 0.68 8.01
C ALA A 511 35.01 0.57 8.61
N HIS A 512 35.91 1.54 8.42
CA HIS A 512 37.28 1.51 8.95
C HIS A 512 37.58 2.66 9.93
N ALA A 513 36.61 3.51 10.25
CA ALA A 513 36.80 4.59 11.20
C ALA A 513 36.65 4.05 12.65
N ASN A 514 37.80 3.72 13.26
CA ASN A 514 38.01 3.36 14.67
C ASN A 514 37.83 1.89 15.09
N LYS A 515 38.72 1.01 14.62
CA LYS A 515 39.14 -0.18 15.41
C LYS A 515 40.11 0.16 16.55
N GLU A 516 40.06 1.39 17.10
CA GLU A 516 40.92 1.78 18.23
C GLU A 516 40.47 1.11 19.54
N TRP A 517 39.22 0.65 19.61
CA TRP A 517 38.64 -0.01 20.78
C TRP A 517 38.31 -1.47 20.45
N GLY A 518 38.67 -2.40 21.33
CA GLY A 518 38.38 -3.83 21.13
C GLY A 518 36.89 -4.14 21.15
N GLU A 519 36.48 -5.25 20.51
CA GLU A 519 35.11 -5.80 20.57
C GLU A 519 34.98 -6.86 21.68
N ASP A 520 35.37 -6.50 22.91
CA ASP A 520 35.43 -7.47 24.00
C ASP A 520 34.13 -7.60 24.78
N VAL A 521 33.29 -6.57 24.86
CA VAL A 521 31.93 -6.67 25.41
C VAL A 521 30.88 -6.54 24.31
N SER A 522 29.91 -7.45 24.29
CA SER A 522 28.73 -7.40 23.41
C SER A 522 27.46 -7.11 24.20
N LEU A 523 26.53 -6.36 23.59
CA LEU A 523 25.30 -5.89 24.23
C LEU A 523 24.06 -6.36 23.45
N SER A 524 23.11 -6.93 24.16
CA SER A 524 21.79 -7.31 23.64
C SER A 524 20.69 -6.86 24.58
N VAL A 525 19.47 -6.70 24.05
CA VAL A 525 18.30 -6.29 24.81
C VAL A 525 17.19 -7.29 24.53
N GLU A 526 16.58 -7.78 25.60
CA GLU A 526 15.43 -8.69 25.59
C GLU A 526 14.27 -8.03 26.31
N THR A 527 13.08 -8.09 25.71
CA THR A 527 11.86 -7.54 26.31
C THR A 527 10.85 -8.67 26.41
N SER A 528 10.29 -8.89 27.61
CA SER A 528 9.18 -9.83 27.78
C SER A 528 7.95 -9.35 27.01
N GLU A 529 7.00 -10.23 26.71
CA GLU A 529 5.75 -9.82 26.07
C GLU A 529 5.07 -8.73 26.92
N ALA A 530 4.98 -7.53 26.34
CA ALA A 530 4.49 -6.35 27.02
C ALA A 530 3.05 -6.12 26.58
N VAL A 531 2.10 -6.23 27.51
CA VAL A 531 0.67 -6.03 27.27
C VAL A 531 0.25 -4.70 27.86
N MET A 532 -0.53 -3.93 27.10
CA MET A 532 -1.09 -2.66 27.52
C MET A 532 -1.84 -2.81 28.85
N GLY A 533 -1.54 -1.96 29.84
CA GLY A 533 -2.17 -2.02 31.17
C GLY A 533 -1.41 -2.82 32.22
N GLN A 534 -0.34 -3.54 31.83
CA GLN A 534 0.51 -4.32 32.74
C GLN A 534 1.89 -3.68 32.92
N ASP A 535 2.62 -4.08 33.97
CA ASP A 535 4.00 -3.66 34.15
C ASP A 535 4.91 -4.26 33.08
N VAL A 536 5.90 -3.49 32.64
CA VAL A 536 6.86 -3.87 31.60
C VAL A 536 8.21 -4.19 32.22
N SER A 537 8.88 -5.19 31.67
CA SER A 537 10.23 -5.58 32.07
C SER A 537 11.13 -5.67 30.85
N VAL A 538 12.20 -4.87 30.84
CA VAL A 538 13.24 -4.89 29.80
C VAL A 538 14.56 -5.33 30.42
N GLN A 539 15.26 -6.25 29.77
CA GLN A 539 16.51 -6.83 30.24
C GLN A 539 17.63 -6.53 29.23
N VAL A 540 18.72 -5.94 29.72
CA VAL A 540 19.94 -5.71 28.95
C VAL A 540 20.95 -6.78 29.33
N ALA A 541 21.39 -7.58 28.38
CA ALA A 541 22.41 -8.60 28.58
C ALA A 541 23.76 -8.14 27.99
N LEU A 542 24.79 -8.22 28.82
CA LEU A 542 26.18 -7.91 28.47
C LEU A 542 27.00 -9.19 28.52
N ASN A 543 27.77 -9.47 27.48
CA ASN A 543 28.62 -10.66 27.39
C ASN A 543 30.08 -10.25 27.10
N ASN A 544 30.99 -10.62 28.01
CA ASN A 544 32.42 -10.34 27.94
C ASN A 544 33.14 -11.52 27.28
N ARG A 545 33.63 -11.30 26.07
CA ARG A 545 34.44 -12.24 25.28
C ARG A 545 35.93 -12.16 25.61
N GLY A 546 36.33 -11.19 26.44
CA GLY A 546 37.70 -11.01 26.90
C GLY A 546 38.13 -12.03 27.95
N SER A 547 39.45 -12.19 28.09
CA SER A 547 40.09 -13.05 29.09
C SER A 547 40.24 -12.42 30.47
N SER A 548 39.83 -11.16 30.64
CA SER A 548 39.87 -10.43 31.92
C SER A 548 38.50 -9.84 32.21
N SER A 549 38.17 -9.65 33.49
CA SER A 549 36.93 -8.98 33.90
C SER A 549 36.84 -7.55 33.36
N ARG A 550 35.61 -7.10 33.14
CA ARG A 550 35.27 -5.77 32.60
C ARG A 550 34.28 -5.05 33.49
N SER A 551 34.54 -3.76 33.69
CA SER A 551 33.63 -2.86 34.40
C SER A 551 32.96 -1.95 33.37
N VAL A 552 31.63 -1.92 33.40
CA VAL A 552 30.82 -1.14 32.45
C VAL A 552 29.92 -0.19 33.22
N ALA A 553 30.10 1.11 32.99
CA ALA A 553 29.15 2.13 33.40
C ALA A 553 28.04 2.20 32.35
N LEU A 554 26.88 1.61 32.65
CA LEU A 554 25.74 1.50 31.74
C LEU A 554 24.66 2.53 32.11
N THR A 555 24.14 3.24 31.12
CA THR A 555 23.01 4.15 31.26
C THR A 555 21.87 3.71 30.34
N LEU A 556 20.67 3.65 30.89
CA LEU A 556 19.45 3.26 30.20
C LEU A 556 18.50 4.46 30.18
N HIS A 557 18.03 4.84 29.01
CA HIS A 557 17.04 5.90 28.79
C HIS A 557 15.80 5.32 28.12
N LEU A 558 14.64 5.44 28.77
CA LEU A 558 13.37 5.01 28.21
C LEU A 558 12.51 6.22 27.87
N ALA A 559 12.06 6.27 26.62
CA ALA A 559 11.24 7.34 26.06
C ALA A 559 10.03 6.76 25.31
N PRO A 560 8.91 7.48 25.21
CA PRO A 560 7.85 7.11 24.29
C PRO A 560 8.31 7.33 22.86
N MET A 561 7.75 6.57 21.94
CA MET A 561 8.12 6.64 20.54
C MET A 561 6.89 6.54 19.66
N PHE A 562 6.75 7.45 18.70
CA PHE A 562 5.80 7.27 17.61
C PHE A 562 6.29 6.12 16.72
N TYR A 563 5.39 5.43 16.02
CA TYR A 563 5.84 4.32 15.16
C TYR A 563 6.79 4.76 14.02
N THR A 564 6.85 6.06 13.75
CA THR A 564 7.81 6.70 12.83
C THR A 564 9.25 6.73 13.34
N GLY A 565 9.49 6.31 14.58
CA GLY A 565 10.82 6.35 15.21
C GLY A 565 11.12 7.64 15.98
N VAL A 566 10.30 8.68 15.80
CA VAL A 566 10.42 9.93 16.56
C VAL A 566 10.16 9.67 18.03
N THR A 567 11.12 10.01 18.88
CA THR A 567 11.04 9.82 20.33
C THR A 567 10.56 11.09 21.04
N GLY A 568 9.72 10.93 22.06
CA GLY A 568 9.46 11.99 23.03
C GLY A 568 10.55 12.08 24.10
N SER A 569 10.32 12.91 25.12
CA SER A 569 11.26 13.06 26.23
C SER A 569 11.43 11.78 27.04
N THR A 570 12.66 11.50 27.48
CA THR A 570 12.94 10.40 28.40
C THR A 570 12.16 10.58 29.70
N PHE A 571 11.36 9.59 30.08
CA PHE A 571 10.58 9.61 31.31
C PHE A 571 11.15 8.71 32.41
N LYS A 572 11.99 7.72 32.04
CA LYS A 572 12.71 6.88 32.99
C LYS A 572 14.17 6.76 32.59
N GLN A 573 15.06 6.95 33.56
CA GLN A 573 16.50 6.81 33.39
C GLN A 573 17.09 6.01 34.55
N GLU A 574 17.99 5.09 34.24
CA GLU A 574 18.76 4.34 35.23
C GLU A 574 20.24 4.28 34.84
N SER A 575 21.13 4.44 35.82
CA SER A 575 22.56 4.20 35.66
C SER A 575 23.00 3.04 36.55
N ARG A 576 23.79 2.12 36.00
CA ARG A 576 24.24 0.90 36.66
C ARG A 576 25.74 0.70 36.40
N GLN A 577 26.46 0.32 37.45
CA GLN A 577 27.82 -0.19 37.32
C GLN A 577 27.75 -1.71 37.29
N VAL A 578 28.29 -2.32 36.23
CA VAL A 578 28.23 -3.77 36.01
C VAL A 578 29.63 -4.34 35.89
N GLU A 579 29.96 -5.29 36.76
CA GLU A 579 31.19 -6.07 36.67
C GLU A 579 30.90 -7.40 35.97
N ILE A 580 31.53 -7.61 34.81
CA ILE A 580 31.35 -8.79 33.99
C ILE A 580 32.62 -9.65 34.09
N PRO A 581 32.53 -10.89 34.58
CA PRO A 581 33.70 -11.77 34.67
C PRO A 581 34.27 -12.11 33.28
N ALA A 582 35.54 -12.53 33.24
CA ALA A 582 36.18 -13.00 32.01
C ALA A 582 35.39 -14.15 31.37
N GLY A 583 35.13 -14.07 30.07
CA GLY A 583 34.34 -15.07 29.33
C GLY A 583 32.87 -15.21 29.79
N GLY A 584 32.39 -14.33 30.68
CA GLY A 584 31.07 -14.46 31.30
C GLY A 584 30.07 -13.41 30.83
N ALA A 585 28.84 -13.51 31.34
CA ALA A 585 27.75 -12.60 31.03
C ALA A 585 27.08 -12.06 32.30
N GLN A 586 26.47 -10.88 32.18
CA GLN A 586 25.65 -10.25 33.20
C GLN A 586 24.39 -9.64 32.59
N SER A 587 23.37 -9.42 33.40
CA SER A 587 22.14 -8.77 32.95
C SER A 587 21.66 -7.70 33.90
N VAL A 588 21.13 -6.63 33.33
CA VAL A 588 20.49 -5.52 34.05
C VAL A 588 19.02 -5.50 33.67
N ARG A 589 18.13 -5.46 34.66
CA ARG A 589 16.69 -5.43 34.46
C ARG A 589 16.11 -4.06 34.84
N MET A 590 15.33 -3.47 33.95
CA MET A 590 14.52 -2.28 34.17
C MET A 590 13.04 -2.69 34.22
N VAL A 591 12.37 -2.39 35.33
CA VAL A 591 10.92 -2.61 35.50
C VAL A 591 10.20 -1.28 35.49
N VAL A 592 9.12 -1.19 34.73
CA VAL A 592 8.36 0.04 34.50
C VAL A 592 6.89 -0.25 34.75
N SER A 593 6.32 0.41 35.76
CA SER A 593 4.92 0.16 36.10
C SER A 593 3.96 0.79 35.10
N TYR A 594 2.73 0.28 34.98
CA TYR A 594 1.69 0.91 34.15
C TYR A 594 1.51 2.40 34.47
N ALA A 595 1.45 2.76 35.75
CA ALA A 595 1.28 4.14 36.18
C ALA A 595 2.45 5.05 35.76
N GLU A 596 3.65 4.49 35.60
CA GLU A 596 4.84 5.23 35.20
C GLU A 596 4.87 5.50 33.70
N TYR A 597 4.54 4.52 32.84
CA TYR A 597 4.61 4.74 31.39
C TYR A 597 3.31 5.31 30.77
N GLN A 598 2.14 5.04 31.37
CA GLN A 598 0.84 5.42 30.82
C GLN A 598 0.72 6.89 30.40
N PRO A 599 1.15 7.89 31.20
CA PRO A 599 0.99 9.30 30.82
C PRO A 599 1.88 9.74 29.66
N HIS A 600 2.85 8.90 29.27
CA HIS A 600 3.80 9.20 28.20
C HIS A 600 3.47 8.50 26.88
N LEU A 601 2.56 7.52 26.89
CA LEU A 601 2.25 6.75 25.69
C LEU A 601 1.70 7.64 24.57
N VAL A 602 2.25 7.40 23.38
CA VAL A 602 1.78 7.97 22.11
C VAL A 602 1.20 6.85 21.24
N ASP A 603 0.86 7.18 19.99
CA ASP A 603 0.22 6.24 19.07
C ASP A 603 0.98 4.92 18.92
N GLN A 604 0.20 3.84 18.83
CA GLN A 604 0.69 2.46 18.77
C GLN A 604 1.47 1.98 20.01
N ALA A 605 1.60 2.83 21.04
CA ALA A 605 2.19 2.49 22.32
C ALA A 605 3.58 1.85 22.21
N ALA A 606 4.41 2.42 21.31
CA ALA A 606 5.80 2.04 21.18
C ALA A 606 6.69 2.83 22.17
N LEU A 607 7.73 2.16 22.66
CA LEU A 607 8.72 2.69 23.58
C LEU A 607 10.11 2.46 22.98
N MET A 608 11.02 3.41 23.20
CA MET A 608 12.42 3.32 22.81
C MET A 608 13.30 3.23 24.04
N LEU A 609 14.04 2.12 24.18
CA LEU A 609 15.13 1.99 25.13
C LEU A 609 16.46 2.34 24.42
N SER A 610 17.07 3.45 24.81
CA SER A 610 18.45 3.78 24.44
C SER A 610 19.39 3.34 25.55
N VAL A 611 20.29 2.43 25.24
CA VAL A 611 21.32 1.93 26.15
C VAL A 611 22.66 2.45 25.69
N SER A 612 23.41 3.12 26.57
CA SER A 612 24.77 3.56 26.30
C SER A 612 25.69 3.25 27.46
N GLY A 613 26.98 3.08 27.20
CA GLY A 613 27.96 2.82 28.24
C GLY A 613 29.39 2.79 27.73
N LYS A 614 30.34 2.73 28.66
CA LYS A 614 31.76 2.64 28.35
C LYS A 614 32.42 1.56 29.20
N VAL A 615 33.21 0.71 28.56
CA VAL A 615 34.07 -0.27 29.23
C VAL A 615 35.28 0.46 29.78
N ALA A 616 35.45 0.44 31.10
CA ALA A 616 36.46 1.25 31.78
C ALA A 616 37.90 0.91 31.36
N GLN A 617 38.17 -0.37 31.10
CA GLN A 617 39.52 -0.87 30.83
C GLN A 617 39.97 -0.67 29.38
N THR A 618 39.07 -0.83 28.41
CA THR A 618 39.40 -0.76 26.97
C THR A 618 38.99 0.54 26.32
N GLY A 619 38.14 1.32 26.98
CA GLY A 619 37.54 2.50 26.40
C GLY A 619 36.45 2.19 25.37
N GLN A 620 36.11 0.90 25.15
CA GLN A 620 35.05 0.48 24.23
C GLN A 620 33.74 1.18 24.61
N VAL A 621 33.13 1.82 23.63
CA VAL A 621 31.80 2.43 23.76
C VAL A 621 30.76 1.39 23.35
N LEU A 622 29.73 1.24 24.19
CA LEU A 622 28.55 0.43 23.91
C LEU A 622 27.39 1.39 23.67
N ALA A 623 26.67 1.22 22.57
CA ALA A 623 25.45 1.95 22.28
C ALA A 623 24.48 1.03 21.55
N LYS A 624 23.22 1.02 21.97
CA LYS A 624 22.14 0.29 21.29
C LYS A 624 20.81 0.97 21.52
N GLN A 625 19.99 1.03 20.48
CA GLN A 625 18.60 1.39 20.57
C GLN A 625 17.75 0.13 20.39
N HIS A 626 16.73 -0.04 21.24
CA HIS A 626 15.78 -1.14 21.16
C HIS A 626 14.37 -0.59 21.28
N SER A 627 13.58 -0.71 20.21
CA SER A 627 12.16 -0.38 20.22
C SER A 627 11.31 -1.62 20.49
N PHE A 628 10.24 -1.44 21.25
CA PHE A 628 9.23 -2.47 21.51
C PHE A 628 7.85 -1.82 21.68
N ARG A 629 6.79 -2.60 21.56
CA ARG A 629 5.41 -2.09 21.67
C ARG A 629 4.60 -2.81 22.74
N LEU A 630 3.62 -2.09 23.29
CA LEU A 630 2.59 -2.69 24.12
C LEU A 630 1.51 -3.33 23.24
N ARG A 631 1.28 -4.63 23.41
CA ARG A 631 0.21 -5.36 22.71
C ARG A 631 -1.15 -5.02 23.30
N THR A 632 -2.11 -4.86 22.42
CA THR A 632 -3.54 -4.69 22.73
C THR A 632 -4.27 -6.01 22.43
N PRO A 633 -5.27 -6.39 23.24
CA PRO A 633 -6.03 -7.61 22.99
C PRO A 633 -6.97 -7.44 21.79
N ASP A 634 -7.17 -8.53 21.04
CA ASP A 634 -8.07 -8.57 19.90
C ASP A 634 -9.55 -8.66 20.30
N LEU A 635 -10.43 -8.27 19.38
CA LEU A 635 -11.87 -8.53 19.45
C LEU A 635 -12.17 -9.97 19.09
N THR A 636 -12.98 -10.63 19.90
CA THR A 636 -13.54 -11.93 19.54
C THR A 636 -14.89 -11.72 18.85
N LEU A 637 -14.99 -12.19 17.60
CA LEU A 637 -16.20 -12.12 16.79
C LEU A 637 -16.75 -13.52 16.54
N THR A 638 -18.06 -13.70 16.68
CA THR A 638 -18.73 -14.99 16.45
C THR A 638 -20.04 -14.78 15.72
N VAL A 639 -20.18 -15.37 14.53
CA VAL A 639 -21.42 -15.28 13.75
C VAL A 639 -22.50 -16.13 14.43
N LEU A 640 -23.65 -15.50 14.71
CA LEU A 640 -24.78 -16.10 15.38
C LEU A 640 -25.81 -16.58 14.34
N GLY A 641 -25.66 -17.83 13.92
CA GLY A 641 -26.57 -18.48 12.98
C GLY A 641 -26.11 -18.46 11.52
N PRO A 642 -26.84 -19.12 10.61
CA PRO A 642 -26.46 -19.21 9.21
C PRO A 642 -26.62 -17.87 8.50
N ALA A 643 -25.57 -17.43 7.79
CA ALA A 643 -25.63 -16.25 6.95
C ALA A 643 -26.21 -16.60 5.57
N VAL A 644 -27.24 -15.87 5.13
CA VAL A 644 -27.90 -16.09 3.83
C VAL A 644 -28.09 -14.73 3.15
N VAL A 645 -27.83 -14.67 1.85
CA VAL A 645 -28.05 -13.44 1.06
C VAL A 645 -29.47 -12.90 1.27
N GLY A 646 -29.56 -11.61 1.62
CA GLY A 646 -30.81 -10.88 1.85
C GLY A 646 -31.50 -11.16 3.19
N LYS A 647 -30.94 -12.02 4.06
CA LYS A 647 -31.48 -12.29 5.39
C LYS A 647 -30.62 -11.66 6.48
N GLU A 648 -31.27 -11.01 7.44
CA GLU A 648 -30.59 -10.46 8.60
C GLU A 648 -29.89 -11.57 9.40
N THR A 649 -28.63 -11.32 9.73
CA THR A 649 -27.75 -12.19 10.53
C THR A 649 -27.12 -11.35 11.64
N GLN A 650 -26.66 -11.99 12.71
CA GLN A 650 -26.02 -11.32 13.84
C GLN A 650 -24.58 -11.79 14.01
N VAL A 651 -23.71 -10.91 14.50
CA VAL A 651 -22.40 -11.25 15.03
C VAL A 651 -22.34 -10.84 16.50
N GLN A 652 -21.87 -11.74 17.35
CA GLN A 652 -21.51 -11.44 18.72
C GLN A 652 -20.09 -10.90 18.76
N VAL A 653 -19.90 -9.79 19.47
CA VAL A 653 -18.59 -9.18 19.73
C VAL A 653 -18.32 -9.33 21.23
N VAL A 654 -17.12 -9.79 21.57
CA VAL A 654 -16.63 -9.87 22.95
C VAL A 654 -15.28 -9.16 23.05
N PHE A 655 -15.16 -8.32 24.06
CA PHE A 655 -13.94 -7.56 24.32
C PHE A 655 -13.72 -7.40 25.82
N LYS A 656 -12.48 -7.56 26.27
CA LYS A 656 -12.06 -7.28 27.66
C LYS A 656 -11.15 -6.06 27.67
N ASN A 657 -11.55 -5.03 28.39
CA ASN A 657 -10.69 -3.87 28.63
C ASN A 657 -9.40 -4.32 29.36
N PRO A 658 -8.21 -4.20 28.76
CA PRO A 658 -6.98 -4.60 29.42
C PRO A 658 -6.53 -3.60 30.50
N LEU A 659 -7.05 -2.37 30.48
CA LEU A 659 -6.63 -1.30 31.36
C LEU A 659 -7.32 -1.38 32.74
N PRO A 660 -6.65 -0.91 33.81
CA PRO A 660 -7.29 -0.69 35.10
C PRO A 660 -8.24 0.52 35.10
N GLN A 661 -8.14 1.40 34.09
CA GLN A 661 -9.01 2.57 33.94
C GLN A 661 -10.19 2.29 33.00
N THR A 662 -11.26 3.08 33.18
CA THR A 662 -12.44 3.05 32.32
C THR A 662 -12.15 3.65 30.94
N LEU A 663 -12.48 2.91 29.87
CA LEU A 663 -12.55 3.44 28.51
C LEU A 663 -13.80 4.30 28.36
N LYS A 664 -13.66 5.48 27.79
CA LYS A 664 -14.74 6.44 27.60
C LYS A 664 -15.03 6.61 26.12
N SER A 665 -16.29 6.84 25.77
CA SER A 665 -16.70 7.10 24.38
C SER A 665 -16.17 6.05 23.40
N ALA A 666 -16.20 4.78 23.78
CA ALA A 666 -15.74 3.69 22.94
C ALA A 666 -16.62 3.56 21.70
N VAL A 667 -16.01 3.52 20.52
CA VAL A 667 -16.67 3.40 19.23
C VAL A 667 -16.25 2.10 18.56
N PHE A 668 -17.22 1.33 18.12
CA PHE A 668 -17.03 0.09 17.38
C PHE A 668 -17.26 0.33 15.89
N HIS A 669 -16.28 0.00 15.05
CA HIS A 669 -16.41 0.04 13.60
C HIS A 669 -16.48 -1.37 13.05
N MET A 670 -17.35 -1.60 12.06
CA MET A 670 -17.45 -2.89 11.39
C MET A 670 -17.81 -2.70 9.91
N GLU A 671 -17.16 -3.49 9.06
CA GLU A 671 -17.48 -3.61 7.64
C GLU A 671 -17.06 -4.96 7.08
N GLY A 672 -17.52 -5.28 5.87
CA GLY A 672 -17.06 -6.44 5.12
C GLY A 672 -17.71 -6.51 3.75
N SER A 673 -16.90 -6.60 2.70
CA SER A 673 -17.38 -6.59 1.32
C SER A 673 -18.42 -7.67 1.04
N GLY A 674 -19.56 -7.24 0.50
CA GLY A 674 -20.71 -8.11 0.23
C GLY A 674 -21.43 -8.62 1.49
N VAL A 675 -21.09 -8.17 2.69
CA VAL A 675 -21.68 -8.65 3.95
C VAL A 675 -22.21 -7.51 4.82
N SER A 676 -21.42 -6.46 5.03
CA SER A 676 -21.81 -5.29 5.83
C SER A 676 -21.19 -4.03 5.26
N SER A 677 -22.03 -3.04 4.98
CA SER A 677 -21.56 -1.67 4.74
C SER A 677 -20.87 -1.11 6.00
N PRO A 678 -19.95 -0.14 5.86
CA PRO A 678 -19.33 0.52 7.00
C PRO A 678 -20.34 1.07 7.98
N LYS A 679 -20.19 0.72 9.25
CA LYS A 679 -21.04 1.19 10.34
C LYS A 679 -20.22 1.41 11.60
N ALA A 680 -20.27 2.65 12.11
CA ALA A 680 -19.77 2.99 13.44
C ALA A 680 -20.93 2.91 14.46
N THR A 681 -20.66 2.30 15.61
CA THR A 681 -21.63 2.14 16.72
C THR A 681 -20.99 2.62 18.01
N ASN A 682 -21.65 3.55 18.70
CA ASN A 682 -21.20 4.03 20.00
C ASN A 682 -21.52 2.98 21.07
N ILE A 683 -20.48 2.48 21.75
CA ILE A 683 -20.57 1.51 22.84
C ILE A 683 -20.67 2.22 24.20
N GLY A 684 -20.19 3.46 24.29
CA GLY A 684 -20.23 4.25 25.52
C GLY A 684 -19.01 4.00 26.42
N THR A 685 -19.23 3.62 27.67
CA THR A 685 -18.15 3.42 28.66
C THR A 685 -17.91 1.94 28.93
N ILE A 686 -16.64 1.57 29.10
CA ILE A 686 -16.22 0.20 29.44
C ILE A 686 -15.32 0.30 30.67
N GLY A 687 -15.77 -0.23 31.81
CA GLY A 687 -15.05 -0.18 33.08
C GLY A 687 -13.66 -0.84 33.02
N GLY A 688 -12.78 -0.46 33.95
CA GLY A 688 -11.46 -1.09 34.11
C GLY A 688 -11.58 -2.61 34.25
N HIS A 689 -10.82 -3.36 33.46
CA HIS A 689 -10.85 -4.83 33.41
C HIS A 689 -12.22 -5.47 33.09
N GLN A 690 -13.24 -4.67 32.73
CA GLN A 690 -14.56 -5.16 32.38
C GLN A 690 -14.51 -5.92 31.05
N THR A 691 -15.26 -7.02 30.98
CA THR A 691 -15.58 -7.70 29.73
C THR A 691 -16.98 -7.30 29.27
N ILE A 692 -17.09 -6.86 28.02
CA ILE A 692 -18.36 -6.56 27.37
C ILE A 692 -18.69 -7.62 26.32
N SER A 693 -19.98 -7.86 26.14
CA SER A 693 -20.50 -8.62 25.01
C SER A 693 -21.73 -7.92 24.46
N PHE A 694 -21.75 -7.69 23.15
CA PHE A 694 -22.87 -7.10 22.44
C PHE A 694 -23.05 -7.77 21.08
N ARG A 695 -24.19 -7.50 20.43
CA ARG A 695 -24.53 -8.05 19.13
C ARG A 695 -24.66 -6.95 18.10
N GLN A 696 -24.16 -7.19 16.89
CA GLN A 696 -24.35 -6.33 15.74
C GLN A 696 -25.06 -7.10 14.63
N THR A 697 -26.13 -6.53 14.08
CA THR A 697 -26.83 -7.07 12.91
C THR A 697 -26.17 -6.62 11.61
N PHE A 698 -26.23 -7.48 10.59
CA PHE A 698 -25.84 -7.21 9.21
C PHE A 698 -26.70 -8.03 8.24
N VAL A 699 -26.72 -7.64 6.96
CA VAL A 699 -27.49 -8.32 5.92
C VAL A 699 -26.55 -8.65 4.75
N PRO A 700 -26.19 -9.92 4.55
CA PRO A 700 -25.33 -10.31 3.44
C PRO A 700 -25.93 -9.97 2.08
N LEU A 701 -25.10 -9.44 1.19
CA LEU A 701 -25.49 -9.04 -0.17
C LEU A 701 -24.95 -10.01 -1.24
N ARG A 702 -23.82 -10.67 -0.96
CA ARG A 702 -23.18 -11.62 -1.88
C ARG A 702 -22.89 -12.95 -1.17
N ALA A 703 -23.14 -14.04 -1.89
CA ALA A 703 -22.81 -15.38 -1.41
C ALA A 703 -21.29 -15.65 -1.44
N GLY A 704 -20.90 -16.78 -0.84
CA GLY A 704 -19.53 -17.26 -0.76
C GLY A 704 -18.85 -16.97 0.57
N ARG A 705 -17.58 -17.35 0.66
CA ARG A 705 -16.73 -17.09 1.83
C ARG A 705 -16.32 -15.62 1.85
N ARG A 706 -16.64 -14.92 2.94
CA ARG A 706 -16.41 -13.48 3.11
C ARG A 706 -15.78 -13.19 4.46
N GLN A 707 -15.32 -11.95 4.68
CA GLN A 707 -14.79 -11.53 5.98
C GLN A 707 -15.58 -10.34 6.52
N LEU A 708 -15.82 -10.35 7.83
CA LEU A 708 -16.22 -9.19 8.60
C LEU A 708 -15.01 -8.72 9.41
N VAL A 709 -14.66 -7.46 9.23
CA VAL A 709 -13.55 -6.80 9.90
C VAL A 709 -14.11 -5.78 10.87
N ALA A 710 -13.55 -5.71 12.06
CA ALA A 710 -13.98 -4.79 13.09
C ALA A 710 -12.82 -4.15 13.85
N SER A 711 -13.07 -2.97 14.39
CA SER A 711 -12.18 -2.29 15.32
C SER A 711 -12.97 -1.69 16.48
N LEU A 712 -12.29 -1.48 17.59
CA LEU A 712 -12.80 -0.74 18.74
C LEU A 712 -11.78 0.35 19.10
N ASP A 713 -12.23 1.60 19.16
CA ASP A 713 -11.39 2.74 19.49
C ASP A 713 -11.98 3.54 20.64
N SER A 714 -11.11 4.10 21.48
CA SER A 714 -11.43 5.02 22.56
C SER A 714 -10.24 5.92 22.84
N PRO A 715 -10.41 7.09 23.48
CA PRO A 715 -9.30 7.97 23.82
C PRO A 715 -8.24 7.33 24.74
N GLN A 716 -8.61 6.30 25.51
CA GLN A 716 -7.70 5.60 26.42
C GLN A 716 -7.03 4.38 25.78
N LEU A 717 -7.62 3.82 24.72
CA LEU A 717 -7.18 2.58 24.10
C LEU A 717 -7.59 2.56 22.63
N SER A 718 -6.59 2.42 21.78
CA SER A 718 -6.73 2.26 20.34
C SER A 718 -6.12 0.92 19.90
N GLN A 719 -6.02 0.67 18.60
CA GLN A 719 -5.38 -0.54 18.05
C GLN A 719 -6.04 -1.87 18.48
N VAL A 720 -7.34 -1.89 18.72
CA VAL A 720 -8.09 -3.12 19.01
C VAL A 720 -8.84 -3.53 17.74
N HIS A 721 -8.52 -4.71 17.20
CA HIS A 721 -9.07 -5.22 15.94
C HIS A 721 -9.63 -6.62 16.10
N GLY A 722 -10.47 -7.03 15.17
CA GLY A 722 -10.84 -8.43 15.02
C GLY A 722 -11.39 -8.71 13.65
N VAL A 723 -11.38 -9.99 13.29
CA VAL A 723 -11.91 -10.49 12.02
C VAL A 723 -12.63 -11.80 12.23
N VAL A 724 -13.68 -12.04 11.46
CA VAL A 724 -14.33 -13.35 11.37
C VAL A 724 -14.66 -13.68 9.92
N THR A 725 -14.45 -14.95 9.56
CA THR A 725 -14.92 -15.49 8.28
C THR A 725 -16.41 -15.79 8.36
N VAL A 726 -17.16 -15.38 7.33
CA VAL A 726 -18.59 -15.63 7.20
C VAL A 726 -18.83 -16.41 5.91
N ASP A 727 -19.37 -17.62 6.02
CA ASP A 727 -19.82 -18.40 4.88
C ASP A 727 -21.27 -18.05 4.56
N VAL A 728 -21.48 -17.30 3.47
CA VAL A 728 -22.79 -16.80 3.08
C VAL A 728 -23.43 -17.71 2.05
N ALA A 729 -24.56 -18.32 2.40
CA ALA A 729 -25.35 -19.12 1.47
C ALA A 729 -26.17 -18.24 0.49
N PRO A 730 -26.44 -18.72 -0.73
CA PRO A 730 -27.30 -18.01 -1.68
C PRO A 730 -28.76 -17.96 -1.17
N ALA A 731 -29.51 -16.96 -1.64
CA ALA A 731 -30.93 -16.82 -1.28
C ALA A 731 -31.76 -18.02 -1.78
N ALA A 732 -32.70 -18.50 -0.94
CA ALA A 732 -33.59 -19.61 -1.28
C ALA A 732 -34.42 -19.27 -2.53
N GLY A 733 -34.40 -20.14 -3.55
CA GLY A 733 -35.07 -19.94 -4.85
C GLY A 733 -34.13 -19.62 -6.02
N SER A 734 -32.84 -19.41 -5.77
CA SER A 734 -31.82 -19.19 -6.82
C SER A 734 -31.29 -20.48 -7.48
N GLN A 735 -31.69 -21.68 -7.00
CA GLN A 735 -31.31 -22.96 -7.61
C GLN A 735 -32.12 -23.33 -8.89
N GLY A 736 -32.75 -22.34 -9.55
CA GLY A 736 -33.67 -22.55 -10.67
C GLY A 736 -33.24 -21.97 -12.02
N ARG A 737 -32.00 -21.50 -12.20
CA ARG A 737 -31.46 -21.18 -13.52
C ARG A 737 -30.13 -21.91 -13.72
N ARG A 738 -30.18 -23.04 -14.44
CA ARG A 738 -28.99 -23.55 -15.12
C ARG A 738 -28.42 -22.41 -15.97
N PRO A 739 -27.09 -22.18 -15.99
CA PRO A 739 -26.50 -21.40 -17.06
C PRO A 739 -26.81 -22.15 -18.35
N LEU A 740 -27.51 -21.50 -19.28
CA LEU A 740 -27.53 -21.97 -20.66
C LEU A 740 -26.09 -21.78 -21.18
N GLY A 741 -25.37 -22.88 -21.35
CA GLY A 741 -24.03 -22.90 -21.94
C GLY A 741 -22.89 -23.22 -20.97
N GLY A 742 -22.87 -24.44 -20.42
CA GLY A 742 -21.60 -25.02 -19.97
C GLY A 742 -20.75 -25.32 -21.21
N TRP A 743 -19.75 -24.49 -21.50
CA TRP A 743 -18.71 -24.84 -22.46
C TRP A 743 -17.82 -25.92 -21.83
N ALA A 744 -17.83 -27.11 -22.43
CA ALA A 744 -16.88 -28.16 -22.11
C ALA A 744 -15.44 -27.67 -22.35
N PRO A 745 -14.44 -28.10 -21.55
CA PRO A 745 -13.05 -27.79 -21.84
C PRO A 745 -12.70 -28.36 -23.20
N TRP A 746 -12.28 -27.50 -24.13
CA TRP A 746 -11.70 -27.95 -25.39
C TRP A 746 -10.42 -28.75 -25.08
N ARG A 747 -10.54 -30.08 -25.08
CA ARG A 747 -9.40 -30.98 -25.23
C ARG A 747 -8.70 -30.59 -26.52
N ARG A 748 -7.44 -30.17 -26.44
CA ARG A 748 -6.54 -30.09 -27.59
C ARG A 748 -6.53 -31.46 -28.29
N ARG A 749 -7.23 -31.57 -29.42
CA ARG A 749 -6.90 -32.60 -30.41
C ARG A 749 -5.60 -32.14 -31.07
N GLY A 750 -4.50 -32.78 -30.69
CA GLY A 750 -3.29 -32.77 -31.49
C GLY A 750 -3.60 -33.41 -32.84
N GLY A 751 -3.72 -32.58 -33.88
CA GLY A 751 -3.73 -33.03 -35.26
C GLY A 751 -2.31 -33.35 -35.68
N THR A 752 -2.00 -34.64 -35.74
CA THR A 752 -0.81 -35.19 -36.37
C THR A 752 -0.83 -34.91 -37.87
N TRP A 753 0.25 -34.34 -38.39
CA TRP A 753 0.55 -34.35 -39.82
C TRP A 753 0.90 -35.78 -40.23
N GLY A 754 -0.02 -36.44 -40.94
CA GLY A 754 0.24 -37.72 -41.59
C GLY A 754 0.69 -37.51 -43.03
N SER A 755 1.98 -37.71 -43.30
CA SER A 755 2.48 -38.03 -44.64
C SER A 755 2.48 -39.55 -44.83
N LEU A 756 1.96 -39.96 -45.98
CA LEU A 756 1.80 -41.34 -46.46
C LEU A 756 3.15 -42.06 -46.62
N LEU A 757 3.23 -43.34 -46.22
CA LEU A 757 3.72 -44.53 -46.98
C LEU A 757 3.98 -45.75 -46.03
N PRO A 758 4.00 -47.01 -46.55
CA PRO A 758 3.47 -48.23 -45.90
C PRO A 758 4.51 -49.08 -45.10
N PRO A 759 4.11 -50.21 -44.45
CA PRO A 759 4.82 -50.83 -43.30
C PRO A 759 5.64 -52.10 -43.70
N PRO A 760 6.02 -52.98 -42.75
CA PRO A 760 7.32 -53.04 -42.07
C PRO A 760 8.16 -54.28 -42.46
N THR A 761 9.46 -54.28 -42.17
CA THR A 761 10.28 -55.51 -42.20
C THR A 761 11.24 -55.61 -41.02
N SER A 762 11.01 -56.65 -40.22
CA SER A 762 11.91 -57.49 -39.42
C SER A 762 13.41 -57.16 -39.34
N GLY A 763 13.95 -57.20 -38.12
CA GLY A 763 15.39 -57.38 -37.86
C GLY A 763 15.67 -57.61 -36.37
N ALA A 764 16.33 -58.72 -36.05
CA ALA A 764 16.49 -59.30 -34.72
C ALA A 764 17.77 -58.82 -33.98
N ALA A 765 17.64 -58.65 -32.64
CA ALA A 765 18.55 -59.04 -31.55
C ALA A 765 20.05 -58.56 -31.55
N PRO A 766 20.86 -58.88 -30.52
CA PRO A 766 20.87 -58.28 -29.17
C PRO A 766 22.29 -57.88 -28.69
N GLY A 767 22.44 -57.29 -27.49
CA GLY A 767 23.63 -57.52 -26.67
C GLY A 767 24.16 -56.36 -25.82
N ASN A 768 24.21 -56.62 -24.50
CA ASN A 768 25.22 -56.27 -23.47
C ASN A 768 25.62 -54.79 -23.27
N GLY A 769 25.84 -54.25 -22.06
CA GLY A 769 25.92 -54.74 -20.69
C GLY A 769 26.24 -53.52 -19.79
N ILE A 770 25.74 -53.46 -18.55
CA ILE A 770 26.49 -53.74 -17.30
C ILE A 770 26.96 -52.47 -16.55
N ILE A 771 26.48 -52.35 -15.29
CA ILE A 771 27.01 -51.66 -14.08
C ILE A 771 26.93 -50.11 -14.05
N GLY A 772 26.45 -49.45 -12.98
CA GLY A 772 26.10 -49.94 -11.64
C GLY A 772 25.43 -48.86 -10.75
N GLU A 773 24.90 -49.38 -9.63
CA GLU A 773 24.84 -48.86 -8.24
C GLU A 773 24.77 -47.32 -8.03
N ASN A 774 23.94 -46.75 -7.14
CA ASN A 774 23.45 -47.25 -5.86
C ASN A 774 22.34 -46.32 -5.31
N SER A 775 21.40 -46.93 -4.56
CA SER A 775 20.70 -46.46 -3.33
C SER A 775 20.42 -44.96 -3.13
N GLY A 776 19.19 -44.47 -2.85
CA GLY A 776 18.24 -44.87 -1.79
C GLY A 776 17.82 -43.58 -1.03
N ILE A 777 16.62 -43.00 -1.25
CA ILE A 777 15.38 -43.08 -0.40
C ILE A 777 15.62 -42.64 1.08
N PRO A 778 14.69 -41.95 1.80
CA PRO A 778 13.74 -40.86 1.50
C PRO A 778 13.76 -39.74 2.59
N TRP A 779 13.01 -38.66 2.42
CA TRP A 779 12.60 -37.80 3.55
C TRP A 779 11.12 -38.02 3.89
N LEU A 780 10.92 -38.48 5.13
CA LEU A 780 9.65 -38.70 5.80
C LEU A 780 9.03 -37.37 6.26
N CYS A 781 7.74 -37.23 5.95
CA CYS A 781 6.81 -36.27 6.51
C CYS A 781 6.21 -36.86 7.80
N PRO A 782 6.07 -36.09 8.91
CA PRO A 782 5.38 -36.62 10.08
C PRO A 782 4.16 -35.77 10.50
N LEU A 783 3.13 -36.49 10.93
CA LEU A 783 2.09 -36.18 11.94
C LEU A 783 0.70 -35.68 11.48
N CYS A 784 -0.24 -36.63 11.45
CA CYS A 784 -1.54 -36.54 12.11
C CYS A 784 -1.89 -37.91 12.71
N PRO A 785 -2.41 -38.00 13.96
CA PRO A 785 -2.80 -39.26 14.58
C PRO A 785 -4.33 -39.47 14.59
N GLU A 786 -4.70 -40.75 14.82
CA GLU A 786 -6.02 -41.28 15.21
C GLU A 786 -7.08 -41.43 14.09
N GLY A 787 -7.84 -42.53 13.97
CA GLY A 787 -8.08 -43.61 14.92
C GLY A 787 -8.85 -44.80 14.33
N GLN A 788 -9.18 -45.70 15.26
CA GLN A 788 -9.69 -47.06 15.15
C GLN A 788 -11.04 -47.21 14.44
N SER A 789 -11.12 -48.14 13.47
CA SER A 789 -11.94 -49.37 13.48
C SER A 789 -12.02 -49.94 12.08
#